data_AF-A0A949W1I2-F1
#
_entry.id   AF-A0A949W1I2-F1
#
_cell.length_a   1.000
_cell.length_b   1.000
_cell.length_c   1.000
_cell.angle_alpha   90.00
_cell.angle_beta   90.00
_cell.angle_gamma   90.00
#
_symmetry.space_group_name_H-M   'P 1'
#
loop_
_entity.id
_entity.type
_entity.pdbx_description
1 polymer ?
#
loop_
_entity_poly.entity_id
_entity_poly.type
_entity_poly.pdbx_seq_one_letter_code
_entity_poly.pdbx_strand_id
1 'polypeptide(L)'
;MRIALGSDHAGFELKEEMKAFLTKENHEVIDVGTHSKDPVDYPDYAEAIGAALREYRAERGILLCGSGVGASMAANRIPGVRAGLCHDTYSAHQGVEHDNMNVLVLGGRVVGVELARELIRAFVNANFTGEGRHLRRLAKMTALESRLRALQVYGQSVWLDYIRRSLITSGELRRLIDEDGLRGVTSNPAIFEKAVAGSADYREVFETPEARATDAKTLYEKIAVRDIQDAADVLRPVYEETLMRDGYVSLEVSPFLAHDTAGTLDEARRLWQAVGRDNLMIKIPATAEGIPAIHQLISEGINVNVTLLFAQEVYEQVAEAYLSGLEKIAARGGDLKRVASVASFFISRIDTAIDALIAARLQTTTQAREEKLLRSLTGKVAIANARLTYQRYRELFGGPRWDALAGQGAQTQRLLWASTGTKNPAYRDVAYVEELIGPDTVNTIPPATYEAFRDHGRPRASLTEDIESAYDAMKALTEAGISLKEVTDTLLAEGVQLFSDAFEKLLAAVKKQGREAGKGKINRMAHHLPLPISAAVKDALTEWGAQGKVRRLWGRDASLWTGKDEARWLGWLGITNDQLAHIQRLTRVTELARSSGFSHVLLLGMGGSSLCPEVMKQTFGTISGFPELYVLDSTDPAQVKAFENKVDLKNTLFIVSSKSGSTLEPNIFKQYFFDRVTQVVGLKEAGRRFIAITDPGSRIQHIAEDDDFRHIFFGWTNIGGRYSALSDFGLVPAAIMGVDVTKFLDRTEEMVCACMPSVPVEENPGVTLGAILGVAAKKFGRNKVTIITSPGIYDLGAWLEQMLAGSTGKDGKGLIPVEREAPGKPDVYSSDRLFIYLRLGSAPDTAQDGSVAVLEQAGHPVVRIALDDPYDLGEEFFRWEIATAVAGSILGIHPFDQPDVEASKIATRKLTAEYERKGALPQEIPIFTGEGINLYTDEKNAAALPPVVKDPCTLTGYLRAHLNRLNTGDYFALLAYIEMNKEHEQQLQAMRTCVRDARRVATCLGFGPRFLHSTGQAFKGGPNTGVFLQITCDDAADVPVPGQKYTFGVVKAAQARSDFQALLERNRRALRVHLGADVSAGLATLQKAIAAALLS
;
A
#
# COMPACT_ATOMS: atom_id res chain seq x y z
N MET A 1 43.66 27.83 24.31
CA MET A 1 42.27 27.98 23.85
C MET A 1 42.25 28.45 22.40
N ARG A 2 41.11 28.24 21.73
CA ARG A 2 40.84 28.73 20.37
C ARG A 2 40.21 30.12 20.43
N ILE A 3 40.76 31.09 19.71
CA ILE A 3 40.32 32.48 19.74
C ILE A 3 40.01 32.96 18.33
N ALA A 4 38.77 33.43 18.12
CA ALA A 4 38.38 34.09 16.88
C ALA A 4 38.84 35.56 16.92
N LEU A 5 39.73 35.94 16.02
CA LEU A 5 40.29 37.28 15.95
C LEU A 5 39.83 37.97 14.66
N GLY A 6 39.10 39.08 14.81
CA GLY A 6 38.55 39.83 13.68
C GLY A 6 38.89 41.32 13.77
N SER A 7 39.00 41.96 12.61
CA SER A 7 39.11 43.42 12.54
C SER A 7 38.56 43.98 11.24
N ASP A 8 38.08 45.22 11.30
CA ASP A 8 37.98 46.07 10.11
C ASP A 8 39.36 46.62 9.70
N HIS A 9 39.38 47.41 8.63
CA HIS A 9 40.58 48.07 8.11
C HIS A 9 41.27 49.00 9.12
N ALA A 10 40.51 49.62 10.04
CA ALA A 10 41.04 50.53 11.04
C ALA A 10 41.65 49.82 12.25
N GLY A 11 41.28 48.56 12.49
CA GLY A 11 41.90 47.68 13.49
C GLY A 11 43.00 46.76 12.95
N PHE A 12 43.23 46.74 11.62
CA PHE A 12 44.09 45.75 10.95
C PHE A 12 45.52 45.67 11.51
N GLU A 13 46.21 46.79 11.69
CA GLU A 13 47.59 46.79 12.20
C GLU A 13 47.67 46.21 13.61
N LEU A 14 46.73 46.59 14.49
CA LEU A 14 46.66 46.04 15.84
C LEU A 14 46.31 44.55 15.82
N LYS A 15 45.46 44.11 14.88
CA LYS A 15 45.09 42.69 14.72
C LYS A 15 46.32 41.83 14.42
N GLU A 16 47.18 42.24 13.49
CA GLU A 16 48.37 41.46 13.14
C GLU A 16 49.36 41.36 14.33
N GLU A 17 49.53 42.45 15.09
CA GLU A 17 50.32 42.43 16.34
C GLU A 17 49.72 41.49 17.40
N MET A 18 48.38 41.53 17.59
CA MET A 18 47.70 40.68 18.56
C MET A 18 47.67 39.21 18.13
N LYS A 19 47.59 38.93 16.83
CA LYS A 19 47.70 37.58 16.26
C LYS A 19 49.06 36.97 16.61
N ALA A 20 50.15 37.70 16.35
CA ALA A 20 51.49 37.26 16.68
C ALA A 20 51.68 37.03 18.20
N PHE A 21 51.12 37.93 19.03
CA PHE A 21 51.14 37.80 20.48
C PHE A 21 50.40 36.56 20.98
N LEU A 22 49.16 36.34 20.54
CA LEU A 22 48.33 35.20 20.95
C LEU A 22 48.96 33.86 20.54
N THR A 23 49.54 33.79 19.34
CA THR A 23 50.28 32.59 18.90
C THR A 23 51.50 32.33 19.79
N LYS A 24 52.21 33.38 20.23
CA LYS A 24 53.35 33.27 21.16
C LYS A 24 52.91 32.79 22.56
N GLU A 25 51.71 33.14 23.01
CA GLU A 25 51.13 32.67 24.28
C GLU A 25 50.44 31.29 24.15
N ASN A 26 50.73 30.53 23.09
CA ASN A 26 50.19 29.18 22.82
C ASN A 26 48.66 29.14 22.68
N HIS A 27 48.05 30.18 22.09
CA HIS A 27 46.66 30.14 21.68
C HIS A 27 46.53 29.84 20.18
N GLU A 28 45.47 29.11 19.82
CA GLU A 28 45.12 28.85 18.43
C GLU A 28 44.26 30.00 17.93
N VAL A 29 44.73 30.73 16.92
CA VAL A 29 44.05 31.93 16.40
C VAL A 29 43.32 31.61 15.11
N ILE A 30 42.01 31.83 15.12
CA ILE A 30 41.16 31.77 13.93
C ILE A 30 40.97 33.20 13.44
N ASP A 31 41.81 33.60 12.49
CA ASP A 31 41.76 34.93 11.88
C ASP A 31 40.57 35.01 10.91
N VAL A 32 39.57 35.78 11.30
CA VAL A 32 38.36 36.05 10.50
C VAL A 32 38.30 37.50 10.03
N GLY A 33 39.33 38.31 10.32
CA GLY A 33 39.36 39.75 10.01
C GLY A 33 39.81 40.06 8.58
N THR A 34 39.84 41.36 8.25
CA THR A 34 40.43 41.80 6.97
C THR A 34 41.92 41.46 6.87
N HIS A 35 42.43 41.32 5.64
CA HIS A 35 43.84 41.07 5.34
C HIS A 35 44.55 42.27 4.69
N SER A 36 43.88 43.43 4.62
CA SER A 36 44.46 44.67 4.08
C SER A 36 43.97 45.91 4.84
N LYS A 37 44.53 47.07 4.47
CA LYS A 37 44.09 48.38 4.97
C LYS A 37 42.95 48.98 4.14
N ASP A 38 42.44 48.24 3.16
CA ASP A 38 41.38 48.73 2.28
C ASP A 38 40.06 48.84 3.05
N PRO A 39 39.26 49.89 2.83
CA PRO A 39 38.01 50.11 3.57
C PRO A 39 37.06 48.91 3.50
N VAL A 40 36.62 48.46 4.68
CA VAL A 40 35.65 47.38 4.91
C VAL A 40 34.85 47.70 6.19
N ASP A 41 33.70 47.06 6.35
CA ASP A 41 32.75 47.34 7.44
C ASP A 41 32.89 46.35 8.61
N TYR A 42 32.93 46.87 9.84
CA TYR A 42 33.08 46.05 11.04
C TYR A 42 31.93 45.06 11.36
N PRO A 43 30.65 45.26 10.94
CA PRO A 43 29.59 44.31 11.24
C PRO A 43 29.83 42.91 10.66
N ASP A 44 30.41 42.81 9.46
CA ASP A 44 30.71 41.53 8.80
C ASP A 44 31.68 40.68 9.64
N TYR A 45 32.66 41.33 10.26
CA TYR A 45 33.63 40.68 11.14
C TYR A 45 33.08 40.38 12.52
N ALA A 46 32.14 41.19 13.02
CA ALA A 46 31.39 40.85 14.22
C ALA A 46 30.56 39.58 14.00
N GLU A 47 29.88 39.46 12.85
CA GLU A 47 29.12 38.28 12.45
C GLU A 47 30.03 37.04 12.35
N ALA A 48 31.20 37.17 11.70
CA ALA A 48 32.15 36.07 11.57
C ALA A 48 32.68 35.55 12.93
N ILE A 49 32.96 36.45 13.88
CA ILE A 49 33.32 36.06 15.26
C ILE A 49 32.13 35.38 15.95
N GLY A 50 30.93 35.95 15.83
CA GLY A 50 29.72 35.39 16.39
C GLY A 50 29.43 33.97 15.88
N ALA A 51 29.61 33.73 14.58
CA ALA A 51 29.51 32.42 13.97
C ALA A 51 30.55 31.46 14.54
N ALA A 52 31.83 31.87 14.63
CA ALA A 52 32.89 31.03 15.20
C ALA A 52 32.63 30.63 16.66
N LEU A 53 32.02 31.51 17.46
CA LEU A 53 31.62 31.21 18.83
C LEU A 53 30.40 30.27 18.89
N ARG A 54 29.37 30.52 18.09
CA ARG A 54 28.15 29.70 18.05
C ARG A 54 28.39 28.30 17.48
N GLU A 55 29.38 28.16 16.60
CA GLU A 55 29.83 26.90 16.01
C GLU A 55 30.92 26.21 16.85
N TYR A 56 31.28 26.77 18.01
CA TYR A 56 32.30 26.24 18.92
C TYR A 56 33.67 26.03 18.26
N ARG A 57 33.93 26.74 17.17
CA ARG A 57 35.25 26.83 16.54
C ARG A 57 36.19 27.65 17.43
N ALA A 58 35.66 28.63 18.16
CA ALA A 58 36.38 29.42 19.14
C ALA A 58 35.70 29.41 20.52
N GLU A 59 36.51 29.56 21.57
CA GLU A 59 36.05 29.70 22.96
C GLU A 59 35.84 31.19 23.34
N ARG A 60 36.62 32.08 22.71
CA ARG A 60 36.58 33.53 22.92
C ARG A 60 36.75 34.27 21.59
N GLY A 61 36.19 35.46 21.51
CA GLY A 61 36.37 36.37 20.38
C GLY A 61 37.15 37.62 20.77
N ILE A 62 37.91 38.18 19.83
CA ILE A 62 38.55 39.49 19.96
C ILE A 62 38.23 40.27 18.68
N LEU A 63 37.57 41.42 18.83
CA LEU A 63 37.13 42.26 17.72
C LEU A 63 37.81 43.63 17.77
N LEU A 64 38.48 44.02 16.70
CA LEU A 64 39.26 45.26 16.63
C LEU A 64 38.66 46.19 15.57
N CYS A 65 38.38 47.43 15.95
CA CYS A 65 37.85 48.46 15.06
C CYS A 65 38.55 49.79 15.38
N GLY A 66 38.38 50.84 14.56
CA GLY A 66 38.97 52.16 14.83
C GLY A 66 38.78 52.66 16.28
N SER A 67 37.53 52.77 16.75
CA SER A 67 37.22 53.12 18.16
C SER A 67 36.74 51.95 19.00
N GLY A 68 36.32 50.85 18.38
CA GLY A 68 35.69 49.70 19.05
C GLY A 68 34.21 49.90 19.42
N VAL A 69 33.65 51.12 19.36
CA VAL A 69 32.26 51.40 19.78
C VAL A 69 31.24 50.78 18.83
N GLY A 70 31.38 51.01 17.52
CA GLY A 70 30.47 50.42 16.52
C GLY A 70 30.53 48.90 16.51
N ALA A 71 31.74 48.36 16.60
CA ALA A 71 32.01 46.94 16.64
C ALA A 71 31.39 46.25 17.87
N SER A 72 31.46 46.85 19.06
CA SER A 72 30.81 46.30 20.25
C SER A 72 29.29 46.35 20.16
N MET A 73 28.72 47.41 19.58
CA MET A 73 27.28 47.47 19.33
C MET A 73 26.82 46.39 18.35
N ALA A 74 27.55 46.17 17.24
CA ALA A 74 27.23 45.13 16.27
C ALA A 74 27.35 43.73 16.86
N ALA A 75 28.43 43.44 17.58
CA ALA A 75 28.67 42.14 18.18
C ALA A 75 27.57 41.74 19.18
N ASN A 76 27.10 42.67 20.02
CA ASN A 76 26.02 42.41 20.99
C ASN A 76 24.63 42.25 20.35
N ARG A 77 24.48 42.40 19.02
CA ARG A 77 23.25 42.04 18.30
C ARG A 77 23.20 40.57 17.88
N ILE A 78 24.32 39.85 18.04
CA ILE A 78 24.42 38.44 17.68
C ILE A 78 24.06 37.59 18.90
N PRO A 79 23.05 36.70 18.82
CA PRO A 79 22.63 35.87 19.94
C PRO A 79 23.79 35.07 20.54
N GLY A 80 23.89 35.06 21.87
CA GLY A 80 24.96 34.38 22.60
C GLY A 80 26.31 35.12 22.64
N VAL A 81 26.45 36.26 21.96
CA VAL A 81 27.64 37.12 22.03
C VAL A 81 27.44 38.18 23.12
N ARG A 82 28.39 38.26 24.04
CA ARG A 82 28.47 39.26 25.11
C ARG A 82 29.79 39.98 24.94
N ALA A 83 29.75 41.09 24.22
CA ALA A 83 30.92 41.85 23.82
C ALA A 83 31.13 43.09 24.70
N GLY A 84 32.33 43.25 25.26
CA GLY A 84 32.70 44.43 26.06
C GLY A 84 33.81 45.23 25.40
N LEU A 85 33.60 46.55 25.27
CA LEU A 85 34.65 47.49 24.90
C LEU A 85 35.42 47.88 26.16
N CYS A 86 36.67 47.45 26.28
CA CYS A 86 37.48 47.65 27.49
C CYS A 86 38.69 48.54 27.21
N HIS A 87 39.05 49.36 28.20
CA HIS A 87 40.23 50.23 28.17
C HIS A 87 41.18 50.00 29.37
N ASP A 88 40.83 49.07 30.26
CA ASP A 88 41.57 48.74 31.48
C ASP A 88 41.46 47.24 31.80
N THR A 89 42.46 46.70 32.49
CA THR A 89 42.56 45.26 32.79
C THR A 89 41.50 44.78 33.77
N TYR A 90 41.00 45.66 34.66
CA TYR A 90 39.93 45.32 35.58
C TYR A 90 38.65 44.99 34.82
N SER A 91 38.20 45.86 33.92
CA SER A 91 37.00 45.64 33.10
C SER A 91 37.13 44.41 32.19
N ALA A 92 38.32 44.19 31.61
CA ALA A 92 38.59 43.04 30.75
C ALA A 92 38.50 41.70 31.50
N HIS A 93 38.97 41.66 32.76
CA HIS A 93 38.91 40.48 33.62
C HIS A 93 37.51 40.30 34.24
N GLN A 94 36.98 41.36 34.88
CA GLN A 94 35.72 41.35 35.62
C GLN A 94 34.51 41.10 34.72
N GLY A 95 34.52 41.61 33.48
CA GLY A 95 33.45 41.35 32.52
C GLY A 95 33.29 39.85 32.22
N VAL A 96 34.39 39.09 32.25
CA VAL A 96 34.33 37.63 32.13
C VAL A 96 33.80 37.01 33.42
N GLU A 97 34.33 37.42 34.58
CA GLU A 97 33.98 36.86 35.89
C GLU A 97 32.50 37.03 36.25
N HIS A 98 31.92 38.21 36.01
CA HIS A 98 30.57 38.52 36.49
C HIS A 98 29.50 38.45 35.40
N ASP A 99 29.86 38.74 34.14
CA ASP A 99 28.91 38.91 33.04
C ASP A 99 29.11 37.85 31.93
N ASN A 100 30.07 36.93 32.12
CA ASN A 100 30.45 35.90 31.15
C ASN A 100 30.75 36.47 29.75
N MET A 101 31.41 37.63 29.72
CA MET A 101 31.89 38.27 28.50
C MET A 101 32.71 37.27 27.69
N ASN A 102 32.34 37.07 26.42
CA ASN A 102 33.00 36.12 25.53
C ASN A 102 33.60 36.78 24.28
N VAL A 103 33.40 38.09 24.09
CA VAL A 103 34.10 38.89 23.09
C VAL A 103 34.72 40.12 23.73
N LEU A 104 36.03 40.29 23.58
CA LEU A 104 36.73 41.52 23.92
C LEU A 104 36.79 42.43 22.70
N VAL A 105 36.36 43.68 22.84
CA VAL A 105 36.42 44.68 21.77
C VAL A 105 37.44 45.74 22.12
N LEU A 106 38.36 46.06 21.20
CA LEU A 106 39.37 47.11 21.39
C LEU A 106 39.38 48.10 20.22
N GLY A 107 39.66 49.36 20.54
CA GLY A 107 39.82 50.43 19.56
C GLY A 107 41.26 50.55 19.06
N GLY A 108 41.54 50.22 17.80
CA GLY A 108 42.88 50.29 17.20
C GLY A 108 43.50 51.70 17.16
N ARG A 109 42.67 52.76 17.20
CA ARG A 109 43.13 54.17 17.30
C ARG A 109 43.20 54.67 18.74
N VAL A 110 42.75 53.88 19.71
CA VAL A 110 42.53 54.30 21.10
C VAL A 110 43.49 53.56 22.05
N VAL A 111 43.71 52.26 21.82
CA VAL A 111 44.51 51.39 22.68
C VAL A 111 45.86 51.10 22.01
N GLY A 112 46.95 51.44 22.70
CA GLY A 112 48.31 51.12 22.26
C GLY A 112 48.64 49.63 22.40
N VAL A 113 49.63 49.15 21.63
CA VAL A 113 49.97 47.71 21.50
C VAL A 113 50.24 47.01 22.83
N GLU A 114 51.05 47.60 23.73
CA GLU A 114 51.37 46.94 25.02
C GLU A 114 50.15 46.84 25.93
N LEU A 115 49.32 47.90 25.98
CA LEU A 115 48.07 47.84 26.74
C LEU A 115 47.12 46.79 26.15
N ALA A 116 47.00 46.70 24.81
CA ALA A 116 46.17 45.68 24.17
C ALA A 116 46.59 44.25 24.56
N ARG A 117 47.90 43.97 24.68
CA ARG A 117 48.41 42.67 25.16
C ARG A 117 47.97 42.39 26.60
N GLU A 118 48.06 43.37 27.50
CA GLU A 118 47.61 43.20 28.89
C GLU A 118 46.11 42.99 29.01
N LEU A 119 45.30 43.73 28.23
CA LEU A 119 43.84 43.57 28.19
C LEU A 119 43.44 42.18 27.70
N ILE A 120 44.07 41.71 26.62
CA ILE A 120 43.84 40.36 26.09
C ILE A 120 44.24 39.30 27.11
N ARG A 121 45.40 39.45 27.77
CA ARG A 121 45.83 38.50 28.81
C ARG A 121 44.87 38.46 30.00
N ALA A 122 44.37 39.62 30.45
CA ALA A 122 43.38 39.70 31.51
C ALA A 122 42.06 39.02 31.12
N PHE A 123 41.59 39.23 29.89
CA PHE A 123 40.37 38.61 29.36
C PHE A 123 40.48 37.09 29.17
N VAL A 124 41.57 36.63 28.57
CA VAL A 124 41.77 35.21 28.24
C VAL A 124 41.98 34.34 29.49
N ASN A 125 42.59 34.90 30.54
CA ASN A 125 42.86 34.16 31.78
C ASN A 125 41.71 34.20 32.80
N ALA A 126 40.70 35.05 32.59
CA ALA A 126 39.56 35.15 33.49
C ALA A 126 38.54 34.02 33.27
N ASN A 127 37.86 33.62 34.34
CA ASN A 127 36.83 32.58 34.33
C ASN A 127 35.54 33.11 34.95
N PHE A 128 34.40 32.76 34.37
CA PHE A 128 33.10 33.12 34.93
C PHE A 128 32.93 32.49 36.32
N THR A 129 32.58 33.28 37.34
CA THR A 129 32.62 32.78 38.73
C THR A 129 31.44 31.89 39.10
N GLY A 130 30.33 31.98 38.36
CA GLY A 130 29.13 31.17 38.62
C GLY A 130 28.41 31.50 39.94
N GLU A 131 28.76 32.58 40.63
CA GLU A 131 28.05 33.00 41.84
C GLU A 131 26.56 33.23 41.55
N GLY A 132 25.68 32.94 42.51
CA GLY A 132 24.22 33.03 42.31
C GLY A 132 23.75 34.40 41.78
N ARG A 133 24.39 35.49 42.19
CA ARG A 133 24.09 36.84 41.65
C ARG A 133 24.52 37.03 40.19
N HIS A 134 25.62 36.41 39.76
CA HIS A 134 26.15 36.48 38.40
C HIS A 134 25.35 35.58 37.46
N LEU A 135 25.05 34.34 37.86
CA LEU A 135 24.14 33.44 37.14
C LEU A 135 22.77 34.08 36.90
N ARG A 136 22.20 34.72 37.93
CA ARG A 136 20.92 35.44 37.79
C ARG A 136 20.98 36.58 36.78
N ARG A 137 22.06 37.35 36.73
CA ARG A 137 22.22 38.44 35.76
C ARG A 137 22.40 37.90 34.35
N LEU A 138 23.24 36.88 34.19
CA LEU A 138 23.43 36.18 32.92
C LEU A 138 22.11 35.59 32.41
N ALA A 139 21.35 34.89 33.25
CA ALA A 139 20.04 34.36 32.88
C ALA A 139 19.05 35.44 32.45
N LYS A 140 19.04 36.60 33.14
CA LYS A 140 18.22 37.75 32.73
C LYS A 140 18.66 38.34 31.40
N MET A 141 19.97 38.45 31.15
CA MET A 141 20.51 38.89 29.86
C MET A 141 20.12 37.92 28.75
N THR A 142 20.34 36.61 28.95
CA THR A 142 19.92 35.57 27.99
C THR A 142 18.41 35.57 27.76
N ALA A 143 17.60 35.84 28.79
CA ALA A 143 16.14 35.92 28.67
C ALA A 143 15.67 37.13 27.84
N LEU A 144 16.50 38.16 27.62
CA LEU A 144 16.21 39.22 26.64
C LEU A 144 16.30 38.71 25.20
N GLU A 145 17.09 37.65 24.96
CA GLU A 145 17.20 36.97 23.67
C GLU A 145 16.14 35.85 23.56
N SER A 146 16.15 34.89 24.49
CA SER A 146 15.16 33.81 24.59
C SER A 146 15.06 33.32 26.04
N ARG A 147 13.82 33.30 26.56
CA ARG A 147 13.53 32.80 27.93
C ARG A 147 13.85 31.33 28.08
N LEU A 148 13.66 30.55 27.02
CA LEU A 148 13.94 29.11 27.01
C LEU A 148 15.45 28.85 27.08
N ARG A 149 16.27 29.60 26.35
CA ARG A 149 17.74 29.54 26.47
C ARG A 149 18.24 29.87 27.87
N ALA A 150 17.56 30.78 28.57
CA ALA A 150 17.94 31.15 29.94
C ALA A 150 17.84 29.97 30.93
N LEU A 151 17.07 28.91 30.62
CA LEU A 151 17.04 27.68 31.41
C LEU A 151 18.39 26.95 31.40
N GLN A 152 19.13 27.01 30.28
CA GLN A 152 20.45 26.40 30.15
C GLN A 152 21.48 27.06 31.07
N VAL A 153 21.32 28.36 31.37
CA VAL A 153 22.19 29.06 32.35
C VAL A 153 22.09 28.44 33.73
N TYR A 154 20.92 27.87 34.08
CA TYR A 154 20.70 27.13 35.32
C TYR A 154 20.99 25.63 35.19
N GLY A 155 21.52 25.18 34.06
CA GLY A 155 21.87 23.79 33.80
C GLY A 155 20.67 22.89 33.47
N GLN A 156 19.51 23.45 33.10
CA GLN A 156 18.36 22.68 32.65
C GLN A 156 18.26 22.67 31.13
N SER A 157 18.17 21.48 30.55
CA SER A 157 17.96 21.29 29.11
C SER A 157 16.47 21.30 28.77
N VAL A 158 16.13 21.95 27.65
CA VAL A 158 14.75 22.02 27.15
C VAL A 158 14.57 21.01 26.04
N TRP A 159 13.63 20.09 26.24
CA TRP A 159 13.19 19.14 25.23
C TRP A 159 11.74 19.44 24.83
N LEU A 160 11.36 19.05 23.62
CA LEU A 160 10.01 19.24 23.10
C LEU A 160 9.23 17.93 23.21
N ASP A 161 8.09 17.95 23.89
CA ASP A 161 7.17 16.81 23.98
C ASP A 161 6.21 16.76 22.80
N TYR A 162 6.80 16.72 21.60
CA TYR A 162 6.08 16.73 20.34
C TYR A 162 6.98 16.27 19.20
N ILE A 163 6.45 15.41 18.34
CA ILE A 163 7.07 15.07 17.07
C ILE A 163 5.98 14.95 16.01
N ARG A 164 6.29 15.44 14.82
CA ARG A 164 5.47 15.32 13.62
C ARG A 164 6.37 15.50 12.41
N ARG A 165 6.08 14.81 11.31
CA ARG A 165 6.92 14.92 10.10
C ARG A 165 7.08 16.34 9.60
N SER A 166 6.00 17.13 9.54
CA SER A 166 6.08 18.54 9.11
C SER A 166 6.98 19.42 9.99
N LEU A 167 7.09 19.13 11.30
CA LEU A 167 8.00 19.85 12.20
C LEU A 167 9.46 19.70 11.75
N ILE A 168 9.80 18.53 11.21
CA ILE A 168 11.15 18.20 10.75
C ILE A 168 11.38 18.72 9.33
N THR A 169 10.48 18.37 8.39
CA THR A 169 10.66 18.66 6.96
C THR A 169 10.51 20.13 6.60
N SER A 170 9.77 20.92 7.40
CA SER A 170 9.65 22.38 7.18
C SER A 170 10.85 23.18 7.67
N GLY A 171 11.77 22.57 8.42
CA GLY A 171 12.88 23.26 9.10
C GLY A 171 12.50 23.90 10.44
N GLU A 172 11.24 23.76 10.90
CA GLU A 172 10.81 24.31 12.19
C GLU A 172 11.60 23.73 13.38
N LEU A 173 11.87 22.42 13.39
CA LEU A 173 12.69 21.80 14.44
C LEU A 173 14.08 22.45 14.51
N ARG A 174 14.70 22.70 13.34
CA ARG A 174 16.00 23.38 13.25
C ARG A 174 15.91 24.80 13.80
N ARG A 175 14.85 25.53 13.46
CA ARG A 175 14.60 26.88 13.99
C ARG A 175 14.48 26.88 15.51
N LEU A 176 13.76 25.93 16.11
CA LEU A 176 13.64 25.82 17.57
C LEU A 176 14.99 25.54 18.26
N ILE A 177 15.87 24.76 17.62
CA ILE A 177 17.24 24.57 18.09
C ILE A 177 18.00 25.89 18.03
N ASP A 178 17.95 26.59 16.89
CA ASP A 178 18.75 27.78 16.62
C ASP A 178 18.28 29.05 17.31
N GLU A 179 17.00 29.19 17.62
CA GLU A 179 16.40 30.36 18.26
C GLU A 179 16.21 30.15 19.76
N ASP A 180 15.68 29.00 20.16
CA ASP A 180 15.32 28.74 21.57
C ASP A 180 16.27 27.81 22.30
N GLY A 181 17.26 27.24 21.61
CA GLY A 181 18.20 26.31 22.21
C GLY A 181 17.52 25.00 22.60
N LEU A 182 16.61 24.49 21.76
CA LEU A 182 16.03 23.17 21.94
C LEU A 182 17.14 22.11 21.91
N ARG A 183 17.12 21.17 22.86
CA ARG A 183 18.19 20.17 23.09
C ARG A 183 17.75 18.72 22.93
N GLY A 184 16.47 18.45 22.66
CA GLY A 184 15.97 17.09 22.43
C GLY A 184 14.48 17.02 22.16
N VAL A 185 13.99 15.84 21.80
CA VAL A 185 12.59 15.59 21.45
C VAL A 185 12.11 14.28 22.06
N THR A 186 10.89 14.26 22.61
CA THR A 186 10.20 13.03 23.03
C THR A 186 9.01 12.71 22.16
N SER A 187 8.83 11.42 21.87
CA SER A 187 7.60 10.87 21.29
C SER A 187 6.85 10.00 22.30
N ASN A 188 5.57 9.74 21.99
CA ASN A 188 4.73 8.75 22.66
C ASN A 188 3.57 8.36 21.71
N PRO A 189 2.84 7.26 21.99
CA PRO A 189 1.73 6.81 21.15
C PRO A 189 0.66 7.88 20.86
N ALA A 190 0.31 8.71 21.85
CA ALA A 190 -0.72 9.75 21.69
C ALA A 190 -0.27 10.89 20.78
N ILE A 191 1.03 11.21 20.74
CA ILE A 191 1.60 12.21 19.83
C ILE A 191 1.51 11.69 18.39
N PHE A 192 1.93 10.44 18.14
CA PHE A 192 1.83 9.83 16.82
C PHE A 192 0.38 9.64 16.37
N GLU A 193 -0.55 9.30 17.27
CA GLU A 193 -1.98 9.18 16.97
C GLU A 193 -2.51 10.49 16.36
N LYS A 194 -2.27 11.61 17.05
CA LYS A 194 -2.69 12.94 16.57
C LYS A 194 -1.99 13.34 15.28
N ALA A 195 -0.71 13.00 15.13
CA ALA A 195 0.04 13.29 13.91
C ALA A 195 -0.54 12.53 12.71
N VAL A 196 -0.80 11.23 12.85
CA VAL A 196 -1.33 10.38 11.77
C VAL A 196 -2.79 10.70 11.46
N ALA A 197 -3.63 10.89 12.49
CA ALA A 197 -5.05 11.15 12.29
C ALA A 197 -5.36 12.59 11.86
N GLY A 198 -4.57 13.56 12.32
CA GLY A 198 -4.83 14.99 12.16
C GLY A 198 -4.04 15.69 11.05
N SER A 199 -3.31 14.95 10.20
CA SER A 199 -2.47 15.55 9.15
C SER A 199 -2.51 14.82 7.81
N ALA A 200 -1.98 15.49 6.79
CA ALA A 200 -1.70 14.90 5.48
C ALA A 200 -0.24 14.45 5.32
N ASP A 201 0.61 14.61 6.35
CA ASP A 201 2.06 14.43 6.26
C ASP A 201 2.48 13.00 5.87
N TYR A 202 1.60 12.03 6.10
CA TYR A 202 1.84 10.61 5.89
C TYR A 202 1.08 10.06 4.69
N ARG A 203 0.37 10.90 3.93
CA ARG A 203 -0.48 10.47 2.81
C ARG A 203 0.30 9.64 1.79
N GLU A 204 1.46 10.12 1.35
CA GLU A 204 2.32 9.42 0.40
C GLU A 204 2.74 8.04 0.90
N VAL A 205 2.94 7.88 2.22
CA VAL A 205 3.26 6.58 2.82
C VAL A 205 2.06 5.64 2.73
N PHE A 206 0.85 6.13 2.98
CA PHE A 206 -0.37 5.32 2.90
C PHE A 206 -0.80 4.97 1.47
N GLU A 207 -0.37 5.77 0.49
CA GLU A 207 -0.68 5.57 -0.93
C GLU A 207 0.18 4.48 -1.59
N THR A 208 1.26 4.01 -0.94
CA THR A 208 2.10 2.96 -1.52
C THR A 208 1.46 1.57 -1.48
N PRO A 209 1.69 0.71 -2.49
CA PRO A 209 1.24 -0.68 -2.48
C PRO A 209 1.72 -1.45 -1.23
N GLU A 210 2.96 -1.22 -0.78
CA GLU A 210 3.49 -1.88 0.41
C GLU A 210 2.71 -1.49 1.67
N ALA A 211 2.28 -0.24 1.80
CA ALA A 211 1.50 0.21 2.95
C ALA A 211 0.10 -0.41 2.99
N ARG A 212 -0.52 -0.67 1.83
CA ARG A 212 -1.84 -1.33 1.72
C ARG A 212 -1.80 -2.82 2.07
N ALA A 213 -0.65 -3.46 1.90
CA ALA A 213 -0.43 -4.88 2.21
C ALA A 213 0.13 -5.13 3.63
N THR A 214 0.63 -4.10 4.32
CA THR A 214 1.28 -4.20 5.63
C THR A 214 0.26 -4.04 6.78
N ASP A 215 0.43 -4.76 7.89
CA ASP A 215 -0.40 -4.56 9.08
C ASP A 215 -0.15 -3.19 9.74
N ALA A 216 -1.13 -2.70 10.51
CA ALA A 216 -1.07 -1.36 11.08
C ALA A 216 0.12 -1.14 12.04
N LYS A 217 0.57 -2.17 12.78
CA LYS A 217 1.70 -2.02 13.70
C LYS A 217 2.99 -1.86 12.92
N THR A 218 3.25 -2.74 11.96
CA THR A 218 4.45 -2.66 11.12
C THR A 218 4.49 -1.36 10.31
N LEU A 219 3.34 -0.88 9.81
CA LEU A 219 3.26 0.38 9.08
C LEU A 219 3.52 1.59 9.98
N TYR A 220 2.92 1.61 11.18
CA TYR A 220 3.22 2.60 12.21
C TYR A 220 4.73 2.66 12.49
N GLU A 221 5.37 1.52 12.70
CA GLU A 221 6.79 1.47 13.03
C GLU A 221 7.65 2.02 11.91
N LYS A 222 7.33 1.73 10.64
CA LYS A 222 8.03 2.35 9.50
C LYS A 222 7.93 3.88 9.52
N ILE A 223 6.74 4.41 9.82
CA ILE A 223 6.51 5.85 9.94
C ILE A 223 7.33 6.42 11.10
N ALA A 224 7.20 5.83 12.29
CA ALA A 224 7.86 6.30 13.50
C ALA A 224 9.38 6.22 13.38
N VAL A 225 9.94 5.11 12.90
CA VAL A 225 11.40 4.94 12.70
C VAL A 225 11.93 6.01 11.75
N ARG A 226 11.24 6.29 10.64
CA ARG A 226 11.70 7.32 9.70
C ARG A 226 11.69 8.72 10.31
N ASP A 227 10.59 9.10 10.96
CA ASP A 227 10.48 10.43 11.59
C ASP A 227 11.52 10.60 12.71
N ILE A 228 11.81 9.54 13.47
CA ILE A 228 12.83 9.54 14.53
C ILE A 228 14.25 9.65 13.96
N GLN A 229 14.54 8.96 12.85
CA GLN A 229 15.82 9.10 12.14
C GLN A 229 16.05 10.55 11.68
N ASP A 230 15.04 11.13 11.03
CA ASP A 230 15.14 12.50 10.50
C ASP A 230 15.29 13.53 11.63
N ALA A 231 14.56 13.37 12.74
CA ALA A 231 14.71 14.23 13.92
C ALA A 231 16.10 14.06 14.59
N ALA A 232 16.60 12.83 14.68
CA ALA A 232 17.91 12.53 15.24
C ALA A 232 19.03 13.15 14.38
N ASP A 233 18.88 13.15 13.06
CA ASP A 233 19.83 13.77 12.14
C ASP A 233 19.83 15.31 12.28
N VAL A 234 18.67 15.94 12.50
CA VAL A 234 18.58 17.39 12.78
C VAL A 234 19.22 17.77 14.12
N LEU A 235 19.10 16.91 15.14
CA LEU A 235 19.68 17.12 16.47
C LEU A 235 21.13 16.68 16.59
N ARG A 236 21.70 16.04 15.56
CA ARG A 236 23.07 15.54 15.56
C ARG A 236 24.12 16.60 15.91
N PRO A 237 24.06 17.85 15.41
CA PRO A 237 25.02 18.88 15.80
C PRO A 237 24.97 19.20 17.29
N VAL A 238 23.78 19.19 17.90
CA VAL A 238 23.61 19.39 19.35
C VAL A 238 24.23 18.21 20.13
N TYR A 239 24.03 16.99 19.64
CA TYR A 239 24.61 15.78 20.24
C TYR A 239 26.14 15.83 20.27
N GLU A 240 26.76 16.27 19.19
CA GLU A 240 28.22 16.40 19.10
C GLU A 240 28.76 17.58 19.92
N GLU A 241 28.11 18.74 19.81
CA GLU A 241 28.44 19.97 20.57
C GLU A 241 28.46 19.73 22.07
N THR A 242 27.46 19.01 22.58
CA THR A 242 27.27 18.80 24.00
C THR A 242 28.01 17.57 24.52
N LEU A 243 28.92 17.00 23.71
CA LEU A 243 29.67 15.79 24.04
C LEU A 243 28.75 14.64 24.47
N MET A 244 27.71 14.41 23.66
CA MET A 244 26.69 13.38 23.87
C MET A 244 25.87 13.61 25.14
N ARG A 245 25.79 14.85 25.65
CA ARG A 245 24.96 15.14 26.82
C ARG A 245 23.51 15.38 26.43
N ASP A 246 23.27 16.03 25.29
CA ASP A 246 21.96 16.35 24.72
C ASP A 246 21.88 15.92 23.25
N GLY A 247 20.87 16.38 22.51
CA GLY A 247 20.67 16.06 21.10
C GLY A 247 19.92 14.74 20.87
N TYR A 248 19.15 14.30 21.86
CA TYR A 248 18.47 13.01 21.83
C TYR A 248 17.04 13.08 21.29
N VAL A 249 16.62 11.98 20.68
CA VAL A 249 15.21 11.72 20.31
C VAL A 249 14.76 10.42 20.97
N SER A 250 13.60 10.44 21.63
CA SER A 250 13.06 9.24 22.31
C SER A 250 11.97 8.53 21.49
N LEU A 251 12.08 7.21 21.35
CA LEU A 251 11.07 6.32 20.75
C LEU A 251 10.62 5.25 21.77
N GLU A 252 9.31 5.14 21.96
CA GLU A 252 8.72 4.23 22.95
C GLU A 252 8.47 2.83 22.38
N VAL A 253 8.74 1.80 23.20
CA VAL A 253 8.30 0.42 22.92
C VAL A 253 6.76 0.32 22.97
N SER A 254 6.20 -0.77 22.47
CA SER A 254 4.76 -1.02 22.52
C SER A 254 4.26 -1.03 23.97
N PRO A 255 3.27 -0.20 24.34
CA PRO A 255 2.72 -0.18 25.71
C PRO A 255 2.14 -1.53 26.16
N PHE A 256 1.71 -2.38 25.22
CA PHE A 256 1.26 -3.75 25.51
C PHE A 256 2.34 -4.65 26.15
N LEU A 257 3.61 -4.26 26.07
CA LEU A 257 4.75 -4.99 26.65
C LEU A 257 5.15 -4.47 28.03
N ALA A 258 4.44 -3.49 28.59
CA ALA A 258 4.80 -2.86 29.87
C ALA A 258 4.89 -3.86 31.05
N HIS A 259 4.27 -5.04 30.93
CA HIS A 259 4.34 -6.13 31.92
C HIS A 259 5.03 -7.38 31.37
N ASP A 260 5.87 -7.24 30.34
CA ASP A 260 6.67 -8.31 29.73
C ASP A 260 8.12 -7.85 29.54
N THR A 261 9.00 -8.27 30.45
CA THR A 261 10.43 -7.97 30.39
C THR A 261 11.08 -8.50 29.12
N ALA A 262 10.77 -9.74 28.70
CA ALA A 262 11.41 -10.37 27.55
C ALA A 262 10.97 -9.70 26.24
N GLY A 263 9.65 -9.51 26.07
CA GLY A 263 9.11 -8.79 24.93
C GLY A 263 9.64 -7.36 24.82
N THR A 264 9.75 -6.65 25.95
CA THR A 264 10.34 -5.29 25.99
C THR A 264 11.79 -5.28 25.51
N LEU A 265 12.62 -6.24 25.95
CA LEU A 265 14.02 -6.35 25.52
C LEU A 265 14.14 -6.61 24.02
N ASP A 266 13.34 -7.54 23.50
CA ASP A 266 13.40 -7.90 22.08
C ASP A 266 12.95 -6.76 21.18
N GLU A 267 11.89 -6.05 21.55
CA GLU A 267 11.41 -4.89 20.80
C GLU A 267 12.38 -3.71 20.91
N ALA A 268 12.92 -3.41 22.10
CA ALA A 268 13.90 -2.35 22.31
C ALA A 268 15.14 -2.53 21.44
N ARG A 269 15.71 -3.75 21.41
CA ARG A 269 16.89 -4.07 20.57
C ARG A 269 16.58 -3.93 19.09
N ARG A 270 15.40 -4.38 18.65
CA ARG A 270 14.98 -4.28 17.26
C ARG A 270 14.78 -2.82 16.84
N LEU A 271 14.12 -2.00 17.65
CA LEU A 271 13.94 -0.57 17.38
C LEU A 271 15.27 0.18 17.38
N TRP A 272 16.16 -0.13 18.33
CA TRP A 272 17.52 0.42 18.36
C TRP A 272 18.27 0.16 17.06
N GLN A 273 18.25 -1.09 16.58
CA GLN A 273 18.86 -1.46 15.30
C GLN A 273 18.17 -0.80 14.09
N ALA A 274 16.83 -0.77 14.07
CA ALA A 274 16.07 -0.23 12.95
C ALA A 274 16.28 1.28 12.75
N VAL A 275 16.36 2.05 13.84
CA VAL A 275 16.66 3.48 13.79
C VAL A 275 18.13 3.72 13.43
N GLY A 276 19.07 3.00 14.04
CA GLY A 276 20.49 3.08 13.67
C GLY A 276 21.09 4.47 13.83
N ARG A 277 20.77 5.16 14.94
CA ARG A 277 21.32 6.47 15.32
C ARG A 277 21.73 6.45 16.79
N ASP A 278 22.95 6.88 17.08
CA ASP A 278 23.52 6.85 18.44
C ASP A 278 22.79 7.78 19.42
N ASN A 279 22.17 8.85 18.92
CA ASN A 279 21.39 9.81 19.69
C ASN A 279 19.90 9.45 19.79
N LEU A 280 19.56 8.17 19.60
CA LEU A 280 18.27 7.60 19.99
C LEU A 280 18.25 7.33 21.50
N MET A 281 17.08 7.44 22.13
CA MET A 281 16.77 6.79 23.40
C MET A 281 15.56 5.87 23.23
N ILE A 282 15.67 4.62 23.67
CA ILE A 282 14.51 3.74 23.78
C ILE A 282 13.76 4.09 25.05
N LYS A 283 12.46 4.37 24.92
CA LYS A 283 11.64 4.81 26.04
C LYS A 283 10.87 3.63 26.63
N ILE A 284 11.04 3.41 27.94
CA ILE A 284 10.56 2.22 28.66
C ILE A 284 9.86 2.63 29.95
N PRO A 285 8.61 2.17 30.19
CA PRO A 285 7.90 2.41 31.45
C PRO A 285 8.64 1.84 32.67
N ALA A 286 8.64 2.57 33.78
CA ALA A 286 9.20 2.16 35.07
C ALA A 286 8.26 1.21 35.85
N THR A 287 7.75 0.17 35.18
CA THR A 287 6.99 -0.91 35.83
C THR A 287 7.93 -1.90 36.51
N ALA A 288 7.38 -2.80 37.34
CA ALA A 288 8.14 -3.87 37.97
C ALA A 288 8.88 -4.73 36.93
N GLU A 289 8.27 -4.96 35.77
CA GLU A 289 8.85 -5.73 34.66
C GLU A 289 9.76 -4.88 33.75
N GLY A 290 9.54 -3.56 33.70
CA GLY A 290 10.35 -2.62 32.92
C GLY A 290 11.72 -2.34 33.54
N ILE A 291 11.83 -2.25 34.87
CA ILE A 291 13.10 -1.98 35.59
C ILE A 291 14.19 -3.01 35.26
N PRO A 292 13.94 -4.34 35.29
CA PRO A 292 14.90 -5.34 34.84
C PRO A 292 15.32 -5.17 33.37
N ALA A 293 14.40 -4.79 32.49
CA ALA A 293 14.71 -4.52 31.08
C ALA A 293 15.63 -3.30 30.93
N ILE A 294 15.37 -2.23 31.69
CA ILE A 294 16.21 -1.03 31.74
C ILE A 294 17.64 -1.39 32.14
N HIS A 295 17.84 -2.09 33.27
CA HIS A 295 19.16 -2.53 33.72
C HIS A 295 19.90 -3.31 32.61
N GLN A 296 19.21 -4.27 31.99
CA GLN A 296 19.82 -5.10 30.96
C GLN A 296 20.20 -4.31 29.71
N LEU A 297 19.35 -3.40 29.22
CA LEU A 297 19.64 -2.55 28.05
C LEU A 297 20.76 -1.54 28.32
N ILE A 298 20.77 -0.91 29.49
CA ILE A 298 21.89 -0.07 29.92
C ILE A 298 23.17 -0.91 29.92
N SER A 299 23.15 -2.12 30.47
CA SER A 299 24.31 -3.02 30.45
C SER A 299 24.71 -3.49 29.05
N GLU A 300 23.88 -3.30 28.04
CA GLU A 300 24.17 -3.55 26.61
C GLU A 300 24.70 -2.31 25.88
N GLY A 301 24.71 -1.15 26.54
CA GLY A 301 25.14 0.12 25.96
C GLY A 301 24.04 0.84 25.17
N ILE A 302 22.77 0.51 25.40
CA ILE A 302 21.62 1.16 24.76
C ILE A 302 21.18 2.34 25.62
N ASN A 303 20.95 3.49 25.01
CA ASN A 303 20.45 4.67 25.70
C ASN A 303 18.96 4.52 26.03
N VAL A 304 18.56 4.83 27.26
CA VAL A 304 17.19 4.59 27.74
C VAL A 304 16.57 5.85 28.33
N ASN A 305 15.37 6.20 27.85
CA ASN A 305 14.49 7.16 28.49
C ASN A 305 13.48 6.41 29.37
N VAL A 306 13.69 6.40 30.67
CA VAL A 306 12.76 5.74 31.59
C VAL A 306 11.52 6.62 31.77
N THR A 307 10.31 6.07 31.60
CA THR A 307 9.06 6.84 31.61
C THR A 307 8.02 6.32 32.62
N LEU A 308 6.91 7.04 32.77
CA LEU A 308 5.85 6.78 33.75
C LEU A 308 6.38 6.68 35.20
N LEU A 309 7.30 7.57 35.56
CA LEU A 309 7.88 7.64 36.90
C LEU A 309 7.13 8.69 37.74
N PHE A 310 6.59 8.29 38.89
CA PHE A 310 5.78 9.17 39.76
C PHE A 310 6.25 9.22 41.22
N ALA A 311 7.00 8.20 41.65
CA ALA A 311 7.40 8.02 43.05
C ALA A 311 8.92 8.05 43.20
N GLN A 312 9.39 8.68 44.28
CA GLN A 312 10.81 8.71 44.64
C GLN A 312 11.38 7.29 44.82
N GLU A 313 10.64 6.40 45.49
CA GLU A 313 11.08 5.01 45.75
C GLU A 313 11.34 4.23 44.45
N VAL A 314 10.49 4.41 43.44
CA VAL A 314 10.67 3.78 42.13
C VAL A 314 11.82 4.44 41.36
N TYR A 315 12.03 5.75 41.52
CA TYR A 315 13.19 6.44 40.95
C TYR A 315 14.50 5.85 41.51
N GLU A 316 14.58 5.56 42.79
CA GLU A 316 15.78 4.93 43.38
C GLU A 316 16.07 3.56 42.76
N GLN A 317 15.03 2.75 42.49
CA GLN A 317 15.18 1.47 41.80
C GLN A 317 15.68 1.64 40.36
N VAL A 318 15.18 2.65 39.66
CA VAL A 318 15.62 3.00 38.30
C VAL A 318 17.07 3.48 38.28
N ALA A 319 17.45 4.33 39.24
CA ALA A 319 18.82 4.82 39.38
C ALA A 319 19.79 3.68 39.74
N GLU A 320 19.36 2.73 40.60
CA GLU A 320 20.14 1.53 40.88
C GLU A 320 20.32 0.65 39.64
N ALA A 321 19.25 0.43 38.87
CA ALA A 321 19.31 -0.29 37.59
C ALA A 321 20.28 0.36 36.59
N TYR A 322 20.35 1.70 36.58
CA TYR A 322 21.30 2.45 35.75
C TYR A 322 22.75 2.28 36.24
N LEU A 323 23.02 2.54 37.52
CA LEU A 323 24.36 2.46 38.12
C LEU A 323 24.93 1.03 37.98
N SER A 324 24.16 0.01 38.35
CA SER A 324 24.59 -1.39 38.22
C SER A 324 24.77 -1.83 36.76
N GLY A 325 23.96 -1.30 35.84
CA GLY A 325 24.12 -1.51 34.41
C GLY A 325 25.44 -0.94 33.88
N LEU A 326 25.81 0.28 34.29
CA LEU A 326 27.10 0.90 33.96
C LEU A 326 28.29 0.13 34.57
N GLU A 327 28.17 -0.33 35.82
CA GLU A 327 29.18 -1.16 36.48
C GLU A 327 29.44 -2.45 35.70
N LYS A 328 28.38 -3.07 35.16
CA LYS A 328 28.48 -4.26 34.31
C LYS A 328 29.18 -3.98 32.97
N ILE A 329 29.03 -2.77 32.40
CA ILE A 329 29.80 -2.35 31.22
C ILE A 329 31.27 -2.11 31.58
N ALA A 330 31.53 -1.41 32.69
CA ALA A 330 32.88 -1.12 33.17
C ALA A 330 33.67 -2.41 33.42
N ALA A 331 33.04 -3.40 34.06
CA ALA A 331 33.64 -4.70 34.37
C ALA A 331 34.11 -5.48 33.12
N ARG A 332 33.55 -5.20 31.94
CA ARG A 332 33.96 -5.81 30.66
C ARG A 332 34.77 -4.86 29.76
N GLY A 333 35.19 -3.70 30.28
CA GLY A 333 35.99 -2.71 29.55
C GLY A 333 35.25 -1.96 28.44
N GLY A 334 33.92 -1.82 28.54
CA GLY A 334 33.13 -1.06 27.56
C GLY A 334 33.21 0.47 27.76
N ASP A 335 32.86 1.22 26.72
CA ASP A 335 32.90 2.69 26.73
C ASP A 335 31.64 3.29 27.39
N LEU A 336 31.80 3.77 28.63
CA LEU A 336 30.70 4.38 29.40
C LEU A 336 30.25 5.73 28.83
N LYS A 337 31.07 6.40 28.02
CA LYS A 337 30.75 7.73 27.45
C LYS A 337 29.59 7.68 26.46
N ARG A 338 29.33 6.51 25.88
CA ARG A 338 28.30 6.30 24.86
C ARG A 338 26.94 5.90 25.43
N VAL A 339 26.83 5.76 26.75
CA VAL A 339 25.60 5.35 27.43
C VAL A 339 25.02 6.53 28.19
N ALA A 340 23.80 6.90 27.82
CA ALA A 340 23.04 7.97 28.43
C ALA A 340 21.65 7.48 28.83
N SER A 341 21.11 8.08 29.88
CA SER A 341 19.75 7.82 30.32
C SER A 341 19.12 9.07 30.92
N VAL A 342 17.80 9.15 30.81
CA VAL A 342 16.98 10.13 31.52
C VAL A 342 15.87 9.42 32.28
N ALA A 343 15.50 9.95 33.44
CA ALA A 343 14.39 9.46 34.25
C ALA A 343 13.21 10.44 34.18
N SER A 344 12.25 10.17 33.30
CA SER A 344 11.08 11.00 33.04
C SER A 344 10.06 10.94 34.18
N PHE A 345 10.20 11.86 35.13
CA PHE A 345 9.38 12.03 36.32
C PHE A 345 8.17 12.94 36.03
N PHE A 346 6.97 12.40 36.18
CA PHE A 346 5.72 13.06 35.80
C PHE A 346 5.22 14.00 36.89
N ILE A 347 4.84 15.23 36.50
CA ILE A 347 4.48 16.30 37.44
C ILE A 347 2.97 16.50 37.52
N SER A 348 2.34 17.10 36.49
CA SER A 348 0.96 17.61 36.61
C SER A 348 -0.11 16.56 36.94
N ARG A 349 0.14 15.28 36.61
CA ARG A 349 -0.77 14.16 36.94
C ARG A 349 -0.89 13.94 38.46
N ILE A 350 0.18 14.17 39.21
CA ILE A 350 0.20 14.01 40.67
C ILE A 350 -0.72 15.04 41.31
N ASP A 351 -0.52 16.33 40.99
CA ASP A 351 -1.39 17.38 41.53
C ASP A 351 -2.83 17.21 41.06
N THR A 352 -3.08 16.79 39.81
CA THR A 352 -4.45 16.54 39.33
C THR A 352 -5.17 15.49 40.19
N ALA A 353 -4.51 14.38 40.50
CA ALA A 353 -5.09 13.32 41.33
C ALA A 353 -5.27 13.77 42.80
N ILE A 354 -4.25 14.41 43.36
CA ILE A 354 -4.27 14.86 44.76
C ILE A 354 -5.26 16.00 44.98
N ASP A 355 -5.32 16.97 44.08
CA ASP A 355 -6.26 18.09 44.16
C ASP A 355 -7.71 17.58 44.03
N ALA A 356 -7.96 16.53 43.25
CA ALA A 356 -9.28 15.89 43.18
C ALA A 356 -9.67 15.23 44.51
N LEU A 357 -8.73 14.51 45.16
CA LEU A 357 -8.95 13.94 46.50
C LEU A 357 -9.18 15.03 47.56
N ILE A 358 -8.40 16.10 47.50
CA ILE A 358 -8.55 17.28 48.37
C ILE A 358 -9.93 17.91 48.16
N ALA A 359 -10.34 18.16 46.92
CA ALA A 359 -11.63 18.76 46.59
C ALA A 359 -12.80 17.91 47.10
N ALA A 360 -12.73 16.58 46.93
CA ALA A 360 -13.74 15.66 47.45
C ALA A 360 -13.85 15.72 48.98
N ARG A 361 -12.71 15.72 49.70
CA ARG A 361 -12.71 15.81 51.17
C ARG A 361 -13.16 17.17 51.70
N LEU A 362 -12.83 18.26 51.00
CA LEU A 362 -13.28 19.61 51.34
C LEU A 362 -14.81 19.76 51.27
N GLN A 363 -15.51 18.95 50.47
CA GLN A 363 -16.98 18.96 50.42
C GLN A 363 -17.62 18.32 51.66
N THR A 364 -16.89 17.45 52.37
CA THR A 364 -17.41 16.64 53.48
C THR A 364 -16.90 17.05 54.86
N THR A 365 -15.75 17.73 54.95
CA THR A 365 -15.16 18.10 56.23
C THR A 365 -15.92 19.26 56.90
N THR A 366 -16.08 19.17 58.22
CA THR A 366 -16.64 20.23 59.08
C THR A 366 -15.60 20.79 60.05
N GLN A 367 -14.34 20.32 59.97
CA GLN A 367 -13.28 20.70 60.89
C GLN A 367 -12.36 21.76 60.27
N ALA A 368 -12.31 22.97 60.86
CA ALA A 368 -11.52 24.08 60.34
C ALA A 368 -10.01 23.78 60.21
N ARG A 369 -9.48 22.90 61.08
CA ARG A 369 -8.08 22.46 61.05
C ARG A 369 -7.79 21.59 59.81
N GLU A 370 -8.68 20.64 59.51
CA GLU A 370 -8.56 19.76 58.35
C GLU A 370 -8.73 20.56 57.05
N GLU A 371 -9.70 21.49 57.00
CA GLU A 371 -9.89 22.38 55.85
C GLU A 371 -8.61 23.19 55.54
N LYS A 372 -8.01 23.82 56.56
CA LYS A 372 -6.78 24.60 56.41
C LYS A 372 -5.61 23.73 55.93
N LEU A 373 -5.51 22.50 56.44
CA LEU A 373 -4.47 21.55 56.05
C LEU A 373 -4.64 21.10 54.59
N LEU A 374 -5.84 20.72 54.19
CA LEU A 374 -6.13 20.29 52.82
C LEU A 374 -5.87 21.41 51.80
N ARG A 375 -6.30 22.64 52.08
CA ARG A 375 -6.04 23.81 51.22
C ARG A 375 -4.57 24.18 51.13
N SER A 376 -3.75 23.87 52.15
CA SER A 376 -2.32 24.19 52.12
C SER A 376 -1.53 23.31 51.14
N LEU A 377 -2.08 22.14 50.77
CA LEU A 377 -1.49 21.13 49.89
C LEU A 377 -1.83 21.33 48.40
N THR A 378 -2.93 22.01 48.08
CA THR A 378 -3.43 22.19 46.71
C THR A 378 -2.35 22.77 45.78
N GLY A 379 -2.03 22.03 44.71
CA GLY A 379 -1.03 22.40 43.70
C GLY A 379 0.43 22.43 44.16
N LYS A 380 0.76 21.83 45.32
CA LYS A 380 2.14 21.83 45.86
C LYS A 380 2.82 20.48 45.89
N VAL A 381 2.06 19.39 45.87
CA VAL A 381 2.60 18.06 46.18
C VAL A 381 3.51 17.55 45.05
N ALA A 382 3.15 17.76 43.79
CA ALA A 382 3.99 17.34 42.66
C ALA A 382 5.36 18.02 42.66
N ILE A 383 5.40 19.34 42.93
CA ILE A 383 6.65 20.10 43.02
C ILE A 383 7.48 19.67 44.22
N ALA A 384 6.85 19.47 45.39
CA ALA A 384 7.54 18.96 46.57
C ALA A 384 8.16 17.57 46.30
N ASN A 385 7.42 16.68 45.64
CA ASN A 385 7.89 15.33 45.27
C ASN A 385 9.10 15.39 44.35
N ALA A 386 9.05 16.26 43.33
CA ALA A 386 10.14 16.47 42.39
C ALA A 386 11.38 17.06 43.06
N ARG A 387 11.24 18.05 43.96
CA ARG A 387 12.36 18.64 44.72
C ARG A 387 13.06 17.59 45.60
N LEU A 388 12.30 16.77 46.32
CA LEU A 388 12.86 15.71 47.17
C LEU A 388 13.53 14.59 46.34
N THR A 389 12.91 14.22 45.21
CA THR A 389 13.51 13.28 44.24
C THR A 389 14.82 13.83 43.69
N TYR A 390 14.92 15.15 43.44
CA TYR A 390 16.16 15.78 43.02
C TYR A 390 17.25 15.78 44.11
N GLN A 391 16.91 15.94 45.39
CA GLN A 391 17.89 15.74 46.46
C GLN A 391 18.43 14.31 46.45
N ARG A 392 17.55 13.33 46.27
CA ARG A 392 17.95 11.93 46.17
C ARG A 392 18.83 11.64 44.96
N TYR A 393 18.54 12.25 43.82
CA TYR A 393 19.41 12.24 42.64
C TYR A 393 20.83 12.70 42.96
N ARG A 394 20.97 13.83 43.67
CA ARG A 394 22.29 14.37 44.05
C ARG A 394 23.07 13.43 44.98
N GLU A 395 22.38 12.71 45.85
CA GLU A 395 23.01 11.72 46.73
C GLU A 395 23.50 10.49 45.96
N LEU A 396 22.67 9.96 45.05
CA LEU A 396 22.98 8.75 44.28
C LEU A 396 24.08 8.97 43.23
N PHE A 397 24.09 10.14 42.60
CA PHE A 397 25.11 10.57 41.63
C PHE A 397 26.20 11.42 42.28
N GLY A 398 26.48 11.15 43.55
CA GLY A 398 27.58 11.72 44.31
C GLY A 398 28.33 10.65 45.10
N GLY A 399 29.58 10.93 45.43
CA GLY A 399 30.41 10.05 46.27
C GLY A 399 31.09 8.89 45.53
N PRO A 400 31.79 8.01 46.26
CA PRO A 400 32.83 7.15 45.69
C PRO A 400 32.37 6.19 44.58
N ARG A 401 31.15 5.64 44.68
CA ARG A 401 30.59 4.73 43.66
C ARG A 401 30.42 5.46 42.32
N TRP A 402 29.83 6.66 42.36
CA TRP A 402 29.65 7.46 41.17
C TRP A 402 30.99 7.99 40.64
N ASP A 403 31.88 8.48 41.51
CA ASP A 403 33.19 9.02 41.11
C ASP A 403 34.02 7.99 40.33
N ALA A 404 33.92 6.70 40.69
CA ALA A 404 34.60 5.61 39.98
C ALA A 404 34.08 5.38 38.54
N LEU A 405 32.76 5.55 38.33
CA LEU A 405 32.14 5.46 37.00
C LEU A 405 32.39 6.73 36.18
N ALA A 406 32.26 7.90 36.80
CA ALA A 406 32.51 9.20 36.20
C ALA A 406 33.97 9.34 35.74
N GLY A 407 34.93 8.83 36.52
CA GLY A 407 36.35 8.77 36.15
C GLY A 407 36.64 7.94 34.89
N GLN A 408 35.73 7.03 34.52
CA GLN A 408 35.77 6.25 33.28
C GLN A 408 34.93 6.88 32.14
N GLY A 409 34.34 8.06 32.39
CA GLY A 409 33.56 8.81 31.41
C GLY A 409 32.06 8.55 31.43
N ALA A 410 31.52 7.88 32.46
CA ALA A 410 30.07 7.74 32.62
C ALA A 410 29.40 9.11 32.82
N GLN A 411 28.16 9.24 32.33
CA GLN A 411 27.33 10.41 32.55
C GLN A 411 26.18 10.12 33.52
N THR A 412 25.72 11.10 34.30
CA THR A 412 24.60 10.88 35.25
C THR A 412 23.30 10.63 34.48
N GLN A 413 22.39 9.83 35.06
CA GLN A 413 21.01 9.69 34.55
C GLN A 413 20.20 10.92 34.99
N ARG A 414 20.04 11.90 34.09
CA ARG A 414 19.36 13.16 34.43
C ARG A 414 17.90 12.92 34.76
N LEU A 415 17.40 13.60 35.79
CA LEU A 415 15.97 13.73 36.01
C LEU A 415 15.36 14.56 34.88
N LEU A 416 14.30 14.03 34.27
CA LEU A 416 13.55 14.68 33.21
C LEU A 416 12.13 14.98 33.72
N TRP A 417 11.77 16.25 33.80
CA TRP A 417 10.42 16.66 34.21
C TRP A 417 9.45 16.49 33.04
N ALA A 418 8.53 15.54 33.17
CA ALA A 418 7.53 15.22 32.17
C ALA A 418 6.14 15.65 32.62
N SER A 419 5.23 15.82 31.66
CA SER A 419 3.86 16.27 31.95
C SER A 419 3.84 17.62 32.70
N THR A 420 4.65 18.58 32.24
CA THR A 420 4.85 19.90 32.87
C THR A 420 3.90 20.99 32.37
N GLY A 421 2.91 20.62 31.54
CA GLY A 421 1.81 21.53 31.20
C GLY A 421 0.73 21.52 32.26
N THR A 422 0.46 22.69 32.85
CA THR A 422 -0.58 22.91 33.86
C THR A 422 -1.97 22.42 33.41
N LYS A 423 -2.69 21.72 34.29
CA LYS A 423 -4.06 21.22 34.05
C LYS A 423 -5.15 22.04 34.74
N ASN A 424 -4.77 22.80 35.76
CA ASN A 424 -5.69 23.64 36.51
C ASN A 424 -5.52 25.11 36.08
N PRO A 425 -6.55 25.76 35.51
CA PRO A 425 -6.46 27.15 35.05
C PRO A 425 -6.23 28.17 36.17
N ALA A 426 -6.38 27.78 37.45
CA ALA A 426 -6.04 28.62 38.59
C ALA A 426 -4.53 28.76 38.81
N TYR A 427 -3.71 27.84 38.27
CA TYR A 427 -2.26 27.92 38.33
C TYR A 427 -1.75 28.63 37.09
N ARG A 428 -0.55 29.22 37.17
CA ARG A 428 0.14 29.71 35.98
C ARG A 428 0.36 28.53 35.02
N ASP A 429 0.10 28.75 33.75
CA ASP A 429 0.32 27.80 32.64
C ASP A 429 1.78 27.35 32.49
N VAL A 430 2.72 28.13 33.05
CA VAL A 430 4.17 27.84 33.12
C VAL A 430 4.67 27.38 34.50
N ALA A 431 3.77 27.17 35.48
CA ALA A 431 4.15 26.94 36.88
C ALA A 431 5.17 25.80 37.05
N TYR A 432 4.90 24.63 36.47
CA TYR A 432 5.79 23.48 36.65
C TYR A 432 7.16 23.65 35.99
N VAL A 433 7.25 24.40 34.89
CA VAL A 433 8.55 24.74 34.29
C VAL A 433 9.29 25.70 35.21
N GLU A 434 8.65 26.76 35.69
CA GLU A 434 9.26 27.77 36.56
C GLU A 434 9.72 27.23 37.92
N GLU A 435 9.03 26.23 38.48
CA GLU A 435 9.30 25.71 39.83
C GLU A 435 10.33 24.57 39.86
N LEU A 436 10.70 24.00 38.71
CA LEU A 436 11.57 22.82 38.60
C LEU A 436 12.87 23.06 37.85
N ILE A 437 13.31 24.31 37.74
CA ILE A 437 14.56 24.69 37.07
C ILE A 437 15.74 24.43 38.00
N GLY A 438 16.67 23.57 37.57
CA GLY A 438 17.88 23.30 38.32
C GLY A 438 18.96 22.58 37.51
N PRO A 439 20.17 22.50 38.06
CA PRO A 439 21.31 21.99 37.33
C PRO A 439 21.19 20.50 37.04
N ASP A 440 21.67 20.11 35.88
CA ASP A 440 21.74 18.73 35.42
C ASP A 440 20.38 18.02 35.33
N THR A 441 19.38 18.77 34.85
CA THR A 441 18.02 18.28 34.62
C THR A 441 17.57 18.52 33.19
N VAL A 442 16.50 17.83 32.79
CA VAL A 442 15.80 18.04 31.53
C VAL A 442 14.36 18.41 31.85
N ASN A 443 13.72 19.25 31.04
CA ASN A 443 12.27 19.41 31.05
C ASN A 443 11.74 19.14 29.64
N THR A 444 10.85 18.17 29.50
CA THR A 444 10.16 17.93 28.21
C THR A 444 8.84 18.68 28.22
N ILE A 445 8.76 19.73 27.41
CA ILE A 445 7.70 20.72 27.48
C ILE A 445 6.74 20.53 26.30
N PRO A 446 5.43 20.40 26.52
CA PRO A 446 4.45 20.32 25.43
C PRO A 446 4.33 21.68 24.70
N PRO A 447 3.94 21.71 23.42
CA PRO A 447 3.98 22.93 22.59
C PRO A 447 3.29 24.16 23.21
N ALA A 448 2.10 24.00 23.81
CA ALA A 448 1.39 25.11 24.42
C ALA A 448 2.15 25.74 25.61
N THR A 449 2.76 24.91 26.45
CA THR A 449 3.58 25.38 27.58
C THR A 449 4.92 25.95 27.11
N TYR A 450 5.47 25.41 26.01
CA TYR A 450 6.69 25.91 25.39
C TYR A 450 6.50 27.36 24.93
N GLU A 451 5.41 27.64 24.22
CA GLU A 451 5.04 28.99 23.78
C GLU A 451 4.73 29.93 24.96
N ALA A 452 3.96 29.47 25.96
CA ALA A 452 3.68 30.26 27.15
C ALA A 452 4.97 30.64 27.91
N PHE A 453 5.93 29.72 28.01
CA PHE A 453 7.21 30.02 28.64
C PHE A 453 8.05 30.99 27.80
N ARG A 454 8.02 30.86 26.47
CA ARG A 454 8.67 31.81 25.55
C ARG A 454 8.15 33.23 25.74
N ASP A 455 6.84 33.39 25.94
CA ASP A 455 6.18 34.68 26.16
C ASP A 455 6.50 35.28 27.54
N HIS A 456 6.16 34.56 28.63
CA HIS A 456 6.13 35.16 29.97
C HIS A 456 6.75 34.29 31.09
N GLY A 457 7.55 33.27 30.73
CA GLY A 457 8.29 32.45 31.68
C GLY A 457 9.33 33.24 32.50
N ARG A 458 9.54 32.83 33.75
CA ARG A 458 10.48 33.51 34.68
C ARG A 458 11.58 32.54 35.14
N PRO A 459 12.72 32.51 34.45
CA PRO A 459 13.80 31.59 34.79
C PRO A 459 14.47 31.98 36.12
N ARG A 460 14.63 31.01 37.02
CA ARG A 460 15.35 31.12 38.30
C ARG A 460 15.78 29.74 38.77
N ALA A 461 16.71 29.62 39.72
CA ALA A 461 17.18 28.33 40.25
C ALA A 461 16.20 27.71 41.28
N SER A 462 14.95 27.50 40.87
CA SER A 462 13.81 27.17 41.75
C SER A 462 13.88 25.77 42.38
N LEU A 463 14.55 24.81 41.73
CA LEU A 463 14.57 23.42 42.18
C LEU A 463 15.32 23.24 43.51
N THR A 464 16.24 24.16 43.81
CA THR A 464 17.03 24.18 45.06
C THR A 464 16.52 25.20 46.08
N GLU A 465 15.45 25.93 45.78
CA GLU A 465 14.83 26.90 46.70
C GLU A 465 13.91 26.18 47.69
N ASP A 466 13.94 26.61 48.95
CA ASP A 466 12.97 26.26 49.99
C ASP A 466 12.66 24.75 50.11
N ILE A 467 13.71 23.93 50.25
CA ILE A 467 13.59 22.47 50.37
C ILE A 467 12.82 22.06 51.63
N GLU A 468 12.94 22.82 52.72
CA GLU A 468 12.19 22.58 53.96
C GLU A 468 10.67 22.58 53.71
N SER A 469 10.16 23.51 52.89
CA SER A 469 8.73 23.54 52.53
C SER A 469 8.27 22.27 51.79
N ALA A 470 9.15 21.60 51.06
CA ALA A 470 8.83 20.34 50.37
C ALA A 470 8.66 19.19 51.39
N TYR A 471 9.52 19.13 52.41
CA TYR A 471 9.36 18.19 53.52
C TYR A 471 8.08 18.47 54.32
N ASP A 472 7.79 19.75 54.60
CA ASP A 472 6.55 20.16 55.28
C ASP A 472 5.30 19.78 54.48
N ALA A 473 5.32 19.93 53.16
CA ALA A 473 4.22 19.51 52.29
C ALA A 473 3.98 18.00 52.34
N MET A 474 5.05 17.18 52.32
CA MET A 474 4.91 15.72 52.45
C MET A 474 4.43 15.26 53.83
N LYS A 475 4.88 15.94 54.88
CA LYS A 475 4.39 15.73 56.23
C LYS A 475 2.91 16.10 56.34
N ALA A 476 2.51 17.25 55.82
CA ALA A 476 1.12 17.70 55.79
C ALA A 476 0.22 16.75 54.99
N LEU A 477 0.71 16.18 53.88
CA LEU A 477 0.00 15.18 53.10
C LEU A 477 -0.28 13.90 53.92
N THR A 478 0.72 13.47 54.68
CA THR A 478 0.61 12.33 55.60
C THR A 478 -0.35 12.63 56.75
N GLU A 479 -0.26 13.82 57.35
CA GLU A 479 -1.19 14.28 58.40
C GLU A 479 -2.64 14.38 57.89
N ALA A 480 -2.82 14.73 56.61
CA ALA A 480 -4.12 14.71 55.95
C ALA A 480 -4.60 13.29 55.63
N GLY A 481 -3.80 12.24 55.84
CA GLY A 481 -4.17 10.85 55.54
C GLY A 481 -4.38 10.60 54.05
N ILE A 482 -3.63 11.29 53.18
CA ILE A 482 -3.58 11.03 51.73
C ILE A 482 -2.29 10.26 51.45
N SER A 483 -2.42 9.03 50.95
CA SER A 483 -1.27 8.18 50.64
C SER A 483 -0.69 8.55 49.27
N LEU A 484 0.50 9.16 49.25
CA LEU A 484 1.19 9.44 47.98
C LEU A 484 1.48 8.15 47.23
N LYS A 485 1.84 7.08 47.93
CA LYS A 485 2.12 5.77 47.33
C LYS A 485 0.91 5.22 46.58
N GLU A 486 -0.28 5.20 47.20
CA GLU A 486 -1.50 4.72 46.55
C GLU A 486 -1.85 5.56 45.30
N VAL A 487 -1.66 6.89 45.39
CA VAL A 487 -1.84 7.79 44.26
C VAL A 487 -0.85 7.46 43.15
N THR A 488 0.44 7.31 43.45
CA THR A 488 1.47 7.02 42.43
C THR A 488 1.33 5.64 41.82
N ASP A 489 0.92 4.62 42.59
CA ASP A 489 0.66 3.26 42.08
C ASP A 489 -0.53 3.28 41.11
N THR A 490 -1.60 4.02 41.46
CA THR A 490 -2.76 4.22 40.59
C THR A 490 -2.37 4.95 39.31
N LEU A 491 -1.59 6.05 39.41
CA LEU A 491 -1.13 6.82 38.26
C LEU A 491 -0.22 6.02 37.31
N LEU A 492 0.58 5.09 37.83
CA LEU A 492 1.37 4.17 37.01
C LEU A 492 0.46 3.22 36.23
N ALA A 493 -0.48 2.56 36.90
CA ALA A 493 -1.43 1.64 36.26
C ALA A 493 -2.31 2.35 35.20
N GLU A 494 -2.90 3.49 35.56
CA GLU A 494 -3.67 4.33 34.63
C GLU A 494 -2.80 4.87 33.50
N GLY A 495 -1.54 5.20 33.79
CA GLY A 495 -0.59 5.67 32.79
C GLY A 495 -0.31 4.64 31.70
N VAL A 496 -0.08 3.38 32.08
CA VAL A 496 0.10 2.26 31.15
C VAL A 496 -1.18 2.02 30.34
N GLN A 497 -2.35 2.06 30.99
CA GLN A 497 -3.63 1.89 30.29
C GLN A 497 -3.88 3.01 29.28
N LEU A 498 -3.71 4.28 29.67
CA LEU A 498 -3.90 5.43 28.77
C LEU A 498 -2.97 5.39 27.56
N PHE A 499 -1.74 4.89 27.73
CA PHE A 499 -0.82 4.70 26.61
C PHE A 499 -1.22 3.53 25.72
N SER A 500 -1.74 2.45 26.29
CA SER A 500 -2.29 1.32 25.54
C SER A 500 -3.51 1.73 24.72
N ASP A 501 -4.44 2.48 25.31
CA ASP A 501 -5.62 3.03 24.63
C ASP A 501 -5.23 3.99 23.50
N ALA A 502 -4.23 4.86 23.74
CA ALA A 502 -3.71 5.76 22.72
C ALA A 502 -3.05 4.99 21.56
N PHE A 503 -2.36 3.90 21.88
CA PHE A 503 -1.73 3.04 20.88
C PHE A 503 -2.76 2.28 20.05
N GLU A 504 -3.84 1.77 20.65
CA GLU A 504 -4.96 1.18 19.91
C GLU A 504 -5.59 2.19 18.93
N LYS A 505 -5.83 3.43 19.39
CA LYS A 505 -6.34 4.51 18.53
C LYS A 505 -5.37 4.85 17.40
N LEU A 506 -4.08 4.91 17.67
CA LEU A 506 -3.04 5.10 16.65
C LEU A 506 -3.09 3.99 15.59
N LEU A 507 -3.09 2.72 16.01
CA LEU A 507 -3.15 1.59 15.08
C LEU A 507 -4.46 1.61 14.26
N ALA A 508 -5.58 2.00 14.88
CA ALA A 508 -6.84 2.20 14.18
C ALA A 508 -6.77 3.37 13.17
N ALA A 509 -6.11 4.48 13.50
CA ALA A 509 -5.91 5.62 12.61
C ALA A 509 -5.02 5.27 11.42
N VAL A 510 -3.89 4.57 11.66
CA VAL A 510 -2.99 4.05 10.61
C VAL A 510 -3.76 3.11 9.68
N LYS A 511 -4.56 2.19 10.24
CA LYS A 511 -5.42 1.29 9.48
C LYS A 511 -6.47 2.05 8.66
N LYS A 512 -7.10 3.07 9.23
CA LYS A 512 -8.10 3.90 8.55
C LYS A 512 -7.48 4.68 7.40
N GLN A 513 -6.34 5.35 7.63
CA GLN A 513 -5.64 6.11 6.59
C GLN A 513 -5.11 5.20 5.48
N GLY A 514 -4.56 4.03 5.82
CA GLY A 514 -4.18 3.02 4.83
C GLY A 514 -5.37 2.53 3.99
N ARG A 515 -6.56 2.38 4.59
CA ARG A 515 -7.80 2.07 3.85
C ARG A 515 -8.28 3.22 2.97
N GLU A 516 -8.25 4.46 3.48
CA GLU A 516 -8.71 5.65 2.76
C GLU A 516 -7.79 6.00 1.59
N ALA A 517 -6.47 5.88 1.75
CA ALA A 517 -5.50 5.96 0.67
C ALA A 517 -5.62 4.77 -0.30
N GLY A 518 -6.08 3.61 0.19
CA GLY A 518 -6.43 2.42 -0.60
C GLY A 518 -7.74 2.50 -1.37
N LYS A 519 -8.57 3.53 -1.14
CA LYS A 519 -9.70 3.86 -2.02
C LYS A 519 -9.17 4.49 -3.31
N GLY A 520 -8.48 3.68 -4.10
CA GLY A 520 -8.44 3.91 -5.55
C GLY A 520 -9.86 4.14 -6.05
N LYS A 521 -10.01 4.92 -7.12
CA LYS A 521 -11.32 5.16 -7.75
C LYS A 521 -11.68 3.90 -8.56
N ILE A 522 -11.75 2.75 -7.90
CA ILE A 522 -12.22 1.54 -8.55
C ILE A 522 -13.63 1.78 -9.04
N ASN A 523 -13.93 1.19 -10.18
CA ASN A 523 -15.19 1.28 -10.85
C ASN A 523 -16.32 0.77 -9.91
N ARG A 524 -17.50 1.40 -9.98
CA ARG A 524 -18.54 1.18 -8.97
C ARG A 524 -19.32 -0.10 -9.25
N MET A 525 -19.57 -0.90 -8.21
CA MET A 525 -20.48 -2.04 -8.26
C MET A 525 -21.64 -1.84 -7.28
N ALA A 526 -22.86 -2.08 -7.75
CA ALA A 526 -24.08 -2.10 -6.95
C ALA A 526 -24.92 -3.33 -7.30
N HIS A 527 -25.83 -3.74 -6.42
CA HIS A 527 -26.72 -4.86 -6.70
C HIS A 527 -28.12 -4.63 -6.12
N HIS A 528 -29.12 -5.12 -6.84
CA HIS A 528 -30.50 -5.22 -6.38
C HIS A 528 -30.88 -6.69 -6.35
N LEU A 529 -30.99 -7.25 -5.13
CA LEU A 529 -31.27 -8.67 -4.92
C LEU A 529 -32.56 -8.82 -4.11
N PRO A 530 -33.47 -9.74 -4.51
CA PRO A 530 -34.59 -10.13 -3.67
C PRO A 530 -34.14 -10.54 -2.26
N LEU A 531 -34.94 -10.20 -1.23
CA LEU A 531 -34.58 -10.38 0.18
C LEU A 531 -34.02 -11.78 0.54
N PRO A 532 -34.59 -12.91 0.07
CA PRO A 532 -34.04 -14.22 0.38
C PRO A 532 -32.62 -14.43 -0.15
N ILE A 533 -32.32 -13.90 -1.35
CA ILE A 533 -31.00 -13.99 -1.97
C ILE A 533 -30.02 -13.06 -1.24
N SER A 534 -30.43 -11.83 -0.96
CA SER A 534 -29.61 -10.84 -0.25
C SER A 534 -29.20 -11.36 1.14
N ALA A 535 -30.13 -11.93 1.91
CA ALA A 535 -29.85 -12.53 3.21
C ALA A 535 -28.83 -13.69 3.09
N ALA A 536 -29.05 -14.61 2.15
CA ALA A 536 -28.17 -15.76 1.96
C ALA A 536 -26.75 -15.36 1.48
N VAL A 537 -26.62 -14.26 0.72
CA VAL A 537 -25.32 -13.68 0.33
C VAL A 537 -24.63 -13.09 1.55
N LYS A 538 -25.36 -12.32 2.38
CA LYS A 538 -24.82 -11.77 3.64
C LYS A 538 -24.31 -12.87 4.58
N ASP A 539 -25.04 -13.98 4.69
CA ASP A 539 -24.61 -15.15 5.48
C ASP A 539 -23.31 -15.74 4.93
N ALA A 540 -23.19 -15.87 3.60
CA ALA A 540 -21.99 -16.38 2.95
C ALA A 540 -20.78 -15.46 3.17
N LEU A 541 -20.97 -14.13 3.08
CA LEU A 541 -19.90 -13.16 3.35
C LEU A 541 -19.46 -13.18 4.82
N THR A 542 -20.41 -13.30 5.74
CA THR A 542 -20.13 -13.44 7.18
C THR A 542 -19.32 -14.70 7.46
N GLU A 543 -19.69 -15.83 6.85
CA GLU A 543 -18.96 -17.10 6.94
C GLU A 543 -17.54 -17.00 6.35
N TRP A 544 -17.39 -16.32 5.21
CA TRP A 544 -16.10 -16.04 4.59
C TRP A 544 -15.19 -15.20 5.49
N GLY A 545 -15.74 -14.18 6.16
CA GLY A 545 -15.02 -13.35 7.12
C GLY A 545 -14.58 -14.14 8.35
N ALA A 546 -15.51 -14.87 8.98
CA ALA A 546 -15.25 -15.66 10.19
C ALA A 546 -14.18 -16.75 9.98
N GLN A 547 -14.15 -17.37 8.79
CA GLN A 547 -13.19 -18.42 8.46
C GLN A 547 -11.91 -17.91 7.78
N GLY A 548 -11.76 -16.58 7.62
CA GLY A 548 -10.59 -15.98 6.97
C GLY A 548 -10.36 -16.46 5.54
N LYS A 549 -11.44 -16.76 4.78
CA LYS A 549 -11.34 -17.42 3.47
C LYS A 549 -10.62 -16.58 2.41
N VAL A 550 -10.68 -15.25 2.51
CA VAL A 550 -9.89 -14.36 1.64
C VAL A 550 -8.39 -14.56 1.88
N ARG A 551 -7.93 -14.56 3.14
CA ARG A 551 -6.53 -14.85 3.48
C ARG A 551 -6.10 -16.22 2.97
N ARG A 552 -6.96 -17.23 3.09
CA ARG A 552 -6.70 -18.59 2.59
C ARG A 552 -6.61 -18.65 1.06
N LEU A 553 -7.45 -17.91 0.33
CA LEU A 553 -7.42 -17.82 -1.14
C LEU A 553 -6.08 -17.22 -1.59
N TRP A 554 -5.69 -16.10 -0.99
CA TRP A 554 -4.41 -15.45 -1.27
C TRP A 554 -3.20 -16.29 -0.81
N GLY A 555 -3.37 -17.08 0.25
CA GLY A 555 -2.42 -18.10 0.71
C GLY A 555 -2.42 -19.40 -0.11
N ARG A 556 -3.16 -19.45 -1.22
CA ARG A 556 -3.25 -20.58 -2.15
C ARG A 556 -3.75 -21.89 -1.52
N ASP A 557 -4.64 -21.79 -0.54
CA ASP A 557 -5.21 -22.95 0.14
C ASP A 557 -6.24 -23.70 -0.74
N ALA A 558 -5.84 -24.86 -1.26
CA ALA A 558 -6.68 -25.70 -2.11
C ALA A 558 -7.94 -26.23 -1.40
N SER A 559 -7.96 -26.28 -0.07
CA SER A 559 -9.11 -26.78 0.70
C SER A 559 -10.33 -25.85 0.66
N LEU A 560 -10.20 -24.66 0.07
CA LEU A 560 -11.34 -23.80 -0.25
C LEU A 560 -12.24 -24.38 -1.35
N TRP A 561 -11.72 -25.32 -2.15
CA TRP A 561 -12.42 -25.93 -3.29
C TRP A 561 -12.52 -27.45 -3.09
N THR A 562 -11.79 -28.23 -3.90
CA THR A 562 -11.81 -29.71 -3.83
C THR A 562 -10.58 -30.30 -3.13
N GLY A 563 -9.57 -29.48 -2.80
CA GLY A 563 -8.35 -29.92 -2.13
C GLY A 563 -7.39 -30.74 -3.01
N LYS A 564 -7.48 -30.62 -4.33
CA LYS A 564 -6.60 -31.27 -5.31
C LYS A 564 -5.42 -30.34 -5.62
N ASP A 565 -5.19 -30.02 -6.89
CA ASP A 565 -4.05 -29.22 -7.35
C ASP A 565 -4.37 -27.74 -7.54
N GLU A 566 -5.49 -27.23 -7.03
CA GLU A 566 -5.91 -25.82 -7.16
C GLU A 566 -4.80 -24.82 -6.79
N ALA A 567 -4.04 -25.12 -5.73
CA ALA A 567 -2.95 -24.29 -5.23
C ALA A 567 -1.88 -23.98 -6.30
N ARG A 568 -1.74 -24.83 -7.33
CA ARG A 568 -0.78 -24.67 -8.42
C ARG A 568 -1.21 -23.64 -9.46
N TRP A 569 -2.47 -23.25 -9.50
CA TRP A 569 -3.06 -22.45 -10.59
C TRP A 569 -3.37 -21.00 -10.21
N LEU A 570 -2.87 -20.56 -9.05
CA LEU A 570 -3.14 -19.24 -8.45
C LEU A 570 -2.01 -18.23 -8.70
N GLY A 571 -1.21 -18.41 -9.76
CA GLY A 571 -0.16 -17.46 -10.13
C GLY A 571 -0.69 -16.08 -10.51
N TRP A 572 -1.93 -16.01 -11.01
CA TRP A 572 -2.59 -14.78 -11.46
C TRP A 572 -2.84 -13.77 -10.34
N LEU A 573 -2.89 -14.20 -9.06
CA LEU A 573 -3.10 -13.30 -7.92
C LEU A 573 -2.01 -12.21 -7.80
N GLY A 574 -0.78 -12.50 -8.26
CA GLY A 574 0.36 -11.58 -8.18
C GLY A 574 0.84 -11.08 -9.54
N ILE A 575 0.13 -11.38 -10.63
CA ILE A 575 0.64 -11.10 -11.98
C ILE A 575 0.73 -9.61 -12.29
N THR A 576 -0.21 -8.80 -11.78
CA THR A 576 -0.21 -7.34 -12.01
C THR A 576 1.03 -6.68 -11.42
N ASN A 577 1.34 -6.97 -10.15
CA ASN A 577 2.54 -6.47 -9.49
C ASN A 577 3.82 -6.91 -10.22
N ASP A 578 3.89 -8.16 -10.68
CA ASP A 578 5.03 -8.64 -11.47
C ASP A 578 5.18 -7.89 -12.81
N GLN A 579 4.08 -7.66 -13.52
CA GLN A 579 4.10 -6.91 -14.79
C GLN A 579 4.48 -5.45 -14.59
N LEU A 580 4.03 -4.80 -13.51
CA LEU A 580 4.43 -3.44 -13.15
C LEU A 580 5.93 -3.38 -12.79
N ALA A 581 6.43 -4.33 -12.00
CA ALA A 581 7.85 -4.43 -11.67
C ALA A 581 8.74 -4.60 -12.93
N HIS A 582 8.21 -5.23 -13.98
CA HIS A 582 8.89 -5.47 -15.24
C HIS A 582 8.34 -4.64 -16.41
N ILE A 583 7.69 -3.51 -16.14
CA ILE A 583 6.93 -2.73 -17.12
C ILE A 583 7.77 -2.30 -18.34
N GLN A 584 9.07 -2.05 -18.13
CA GLN A 584 10.01 -1.68 -19.20
C GLN A 584 10.08 -2.70 -20.34
N ARG A 585 9.77 -3.98 -20.07
CA ARG A 585 9.67 -4.99 -21.13
C ARG A 585 8.49 -4.70 -22.05
N LEU A 586 7.32 -4.39 -21.50
CA LEU A 586 6.13 -4.07 -22.28
C LEU A 586 6.27 -2.72 -22.99
N THR A 587 6.84 -1.71 -22.34
CA THR A 587 7.12 -0.41 -22.98
C THR A 587 8.03 -0.55 -24.20
N ARG A 588 9.08 -1.38 -24.11
CA ARG A 588 9.95 -1.69 -25.27
C ARG A 588 9.17 -2.35 -26.41
N VAL A 589 8.24 -3.24 -26.11
CA VAL A 589 7.37 -3.85 -27.14
C VAL A 589 6.51 -2.79 -27.83
N THR A 590 5.92 -1.87 -27.07
CA THR A 590 5.16 -0.74 -27.61
C THR A 590 6.00 0.13 -28.54
N GLU A 591 7.21 0.50 -28.14
CA GLU A 591 8.14 1.29 -28.98
C GLU A 591 8.55 0.56 -30.26
N LEU A 592 8.79 -0.76 -30.15
CA LEU A 592 9.17 -1.59 -31.29
C LEU A 592 8.01 -1.76 -32.27
N ALA A 593 6.78 -1.95 -31.77
CA ALA A 593 5.58 -1.97 -32.59
C ALA A 593 5.40 -0.65 -33.37
N ARG A 594 5.55 0.49 -32.68
CA ARG A 594 5.46 1.83 -33.29
C ARG A 594 6.52 2.11 -34.36
N SER A 595 7.75 1.63 -34.16
CA SER A 595 8.88 1.87 -35.07
C SER A 595 9.03 0.82 -36.18
N SER A 596 8.38 -0.33 -36.05
CA SER A 596 8.51 -1.47 -36.99
C SER A 596 7.90 -1.25 -38.38
N GLY A 597 7.00 -0.25 -38.52
CA GLY A 597 6.32 0.06 -39.79
C GLY A 597 5.27 -0.97 -40.21
N PHE A 598 4.85 -1.89 -39.33
CA PHE A 598 3.74 -2.80 -39.59
C PHE A 598 2.41 -2.04 -39.65
N SER A 599 1.57 -2.37 -40.63
CA SER A 599 0.22 -1.82 -40.73
C SER A 599 -0.81 -2.67 -39.99
N HIS A 600 -0.56 -3.98 -39.87
CA HIS A 600 -1.47 -4.92 -39.23
C HIS A 600 -0.74 -5.87 -38.28
N VAL A 601 -1.50 -6.42 -37.34
CA VAL A 601 -1.12 -7.55 -36.50
C VAL A 601 -2.20 -8.61 -36.64
N LEU A 602 -1.81 -9.86 -36.91
CA LEU A 602 -2.73 -11.00 -36.91
C LEU A 602 -2.37 -11.97 -35.79
N LEU A 603 -3.20 -12.02 -34.76
CA LEU A 603 -3.07 -12.99 -33.68
C LEU A 603 -3.71 -14.32 -34.09
N LEU A 604 -2.92 -15.39 -33.98
CA LEU A 604 -3.27 -16.77 -34.28
C LEU A 604 -3.38 -17.52 -32.94
N GLY A 605 -4.60 -17.64 -32.42
CA GLY A 605 -4.84 -18.07 -31.05
C GLY A 605 -6.13 -18.86 -30.88
N MET A 606 -6.37 -19.32 -29.65
CA MET A 606 -7.61 -19.99 -29.29
C MET A 606 -7.91 -19.85 -27.80
N GLY A 607 -9.18 -19.68 -27.45
CA GLY A 607 -9.64 -19.59 -26.07
C GLY A 607 -9.07 -18.35 -25.36
N GLY A 608 -8.48 -18.53 -24.17
CA GLY A 608 -7.97 -17.40 -23.38
C GLY A 608 -6.84 -16.63 -24.07
N SER A 609 -6.14 -17.29 -25.00
CA SER A 609 -5.08 -16.72 -25.84
C SER A 609 -5.61 -15.88 -27.02
N SER A 610 -6.92 -15.90 -27.29
CA SER A 610 -7.57 -15.09 -28.35
C SER A 610 -8.63 -14.12 -27.81
N LEU A 611 -9.45 -14.54 -26.83
CA LEU A 611 -10.60 -13.78 -26.37
C LEU A 611 -10.23 -12.48 -25.64
N CYS A 612 -9.23 -12.48 -24.76
CA CYS A 612 -8.79 -11.24 -24.11
C CYS A 612 -8.23 -10.22 -25.15
N PRO A 613 -7.32 -10.62 -26.06
CA PRO A 613 -6.88 -9.74 -27.15
C PRO A 613 -8.03 -9.21 -28.03
N GLU A 614 -9.04 -10.02 -28.32
CA GLU A 614 -10.22 -9.57 -29.08
C GLU A 614 -11.01 -8.51 -28.29
N VAL A 615 -11.23 -8.70 -26.99
CA VAL A 615 -11.88 -7.69 -26.12
C VAL A 615 -11.11 -6.36 -26.16
N MET A 616 -9.77 -6.41 -26.10
CA MET A 616 -8.93 -5.22 -26.21
C MET A 616 -9.12 -4.54 -27.57
N LYS A 617 -9.09 -5.31 -28.66
CA LYS A 617 -9.30 -4.78 -30.02
C LYS A 617 -10.68 -4.13 -30.16
N GLN A 618 -11.74 -4.81 -29.75
CA GLN A 618 -13.11 -4.31 -29.90
C GLN A 618 -13.36 -3.06 -29.03
N THR A 619 -12.70 -2.96 -27.87
CA THR A 619 -12.89 -1.82 -26.96
C THR A 619 -12.06 -0.59 -27.35
N PHE A 620 -10.76 -0.77 -27.63
CA PHE A 620 -9.85 0.35 -27.92
C PHE A 620 -9.77 0.70 -29.40
N GLY A 621 -10.28 -0.15 -30.29
CA GLY A 621 -10.31 0.09 -31.73
C GLY A 621 -8.91 0.13 -32.35
N THR A 622 -8.70 1.08 -33.26
CA THR A 622 -7.40 1.30 -33.92
C THR A 622 -6.77 2.56 -33.34
N ILE A 623 -5.55 2.42 -32.81
CA ILE A 623 -4.83 3.52 -32.15
C ILE A 623 -3.83 4.12 -33.15
N SER A 624 -3.86 5.44 -33.30
CA SER A 624 -3.01 6.15 -34.26
C SER A 624 -1.52 5.91 -34.00
N GLY A 625 -0.78 5.53 -35.04
CA GLY A 625 0.66 5.26 -34.96
C GLY A 625 1.02 3.82 -34.58
N PHE A 626 0.03 2.94 -34.42
CA PHE A 626 0.22 1.52 -34.13
C PHE A 626 -0.48 0.63 -35.18
N PRO A 627 -0.02 -0.62 -35.36
CA PRO A 627 -0.67 -1.57 -36.25
C PRO A 627 -2.07 -1.95 -35.78
N GLU A 628 -2.97 -2.18 -36.73
CA GLU A 628 -4.31 -2.69 -36.43
C GLU A 628 -4.28 -4.18 -36.05
N LEU A 629 -4.77 -4.52 -34.86
CA LEU A 629 -4.90 -5.90 -34.40
C LEU A 629 -6.15 -6.61 -34.99
N TYR A 630 -5.94 -7.83 -35.47
CA TYR A 630 -6.95 -8.80 -35.86
C TYR A 630 -6.72 -10.11 -35.10
N VAL A 631 -7.79 -10.81 -34.71
CA VAL A 631 -7.70 -12.10 -34.02
C VAL A 631 -8.39 -13.19 -34.83
N LEU A 632 -7.64 -14.23 -35.20
CA LEU A 632 -8.15 -15.43 -35.85
C LEU A 632 -8.17 -16.60 -34.86
N ASP A 633 -9.37 -17.08 -34.58
CA ASP A 633 -9.63 -18.24 -33.72
C ASP A 633 -10.74 -19.14 -34.28
N SER A 634 -10.79 -19.24 -35.61
CA SER A 634 -11.71 -20.12 -36.33
C SER A 634 -11.00 -20.91 -37.41
N THR A 635 -11.35 -22.19 -37.51
CA THR A 635 -10.85 -23.12 -38.54
C THR A 635 -11.75 -23.18 -39.77
N ASP A 636 -12.80 -22.34 -39.82
CA ASP A 636 -13.63 -22.22 -41.00
C ASP A 636 -12.82 -21.71 -42.22
N PRO A 637 -12.79 -22.46 -43.34
CA PRO A 637 -12.01 -22.08 -44.52
C PRO A 637 -12.31 -20.68 -45.06
N ALA A 638 -13.58 -20.29 -45.10
CA ALA A 638 -13.99 -18.96 -45.57
C ALA A 638 -13.47 -17.88 -44.62
N GLN A 639 -13.54 -18.12 -43.31
CA GLN A 639 -13.01 -17.19 -42.32
C GLN A 639 -11.48 -17.06 -42.39
N VAL A 640 -10.73 -18.16 -42.54
CA VAL A 640 -9.27 -18.12 -42.72
C VAL A 640 -8.91 -17.26 -43.93
N LYS A 641 -9.61 -17.44 -45.06
CA LYS A 641 -9.41 -16.63 -46.27
C LYS A 641 -9.82 -15.18 -46.10
N ALA A 642 -10.91 -14.91 -45.40
CA ALA A 642 -11.35 -13.56 -45.11
C ALA A 642 -10.28 -12.78 -44.32
N PHE A 643 -9.62 -13.42 -43.35
CA PHE A 643 -8.53 -12.80 -42.60
C PHE A 643 -7.25 -12.64 -43.41
N GLU A 644 -6.89 -13.61 -44.27
CA GLU A 644 -5.79 -13.42 -45.23
C GLU A 644 -6.03 -12.18 -46.12
N ASN A 645 -7.26 -11.98 -46.59
CA ASN A 645 -7.61 -10.84 -47.45
C ASN A 645 -7.67 -9.49 -46.71
N LYS A 646 -7.79 -9.50 -45.38
CA LYS A 646 -7.82 -8.27 -44.55
C LYS A 646 -6.44 -7.68 -44.30
N VAL A 647 -5.39 -8.48 -44.40
CA VAL A 647 -4.04 -8.08 -43.99
C VAL A 647 -3.08 -8.04 -45.17
N ASP A 648 -2.20 -7.04 -45.18
CA ASP A 648 -1.03 -7.03 -46.07
C ASP A 648 0.05 -7.97 -45.52
N LEU A 649 0.16 -9.18 -46.06
CA LEU A 649 1.10 -10.22 -45.61
C LEU A 649 2.56 -9.72 -45.52
N LYS A 650 2.97 -8.76 -46.37
CA LYS A 650 4.32 -8.19 -46.32
C LYS A 650 4.53 -7.28 -45.12
N ASN A 651 3.49 -6.54 -44.72
CA ASN A 651 3.51 -5.52 -43.68
C ASN A 651 2.65 -5.89 -42.46
N THR A 652 2.57 -7.19 -42.16
CA THR A 652 1.84 -7.72 -40.99
C THR A 652 2.79 -8.42 -40.02
N LEU A 653 2.55 -8.20 -38.72
CA LEU A 653 3.14 -8.97 -37.64
C LEU A 653 2.18 -10.08 -37.19
N PHE A 654 2.63 -11.32 -37.16
CA PHE A 654 1.84 -12.46 -36.72
C PHE A 654 2.19 -12.83 -35.28
N ILE A 655 1.19 -13.05 -34.43
CA ILE A 655 1.37 -13.48 -33.04
C ILE A 655 0.86 -14.91 -32.92
N VAL A 656 1.75 -15.88 -32.73
CA VAL A 656 1.37 -17.27 -32.47
C VAL A 656 1.19 -17.46 -30.96
N SER A 657 -0.06 -17.55 -30.52
CA SER A 657 -0.43 -17.49 -29.09
C SER A 657 -0.99 -18.84 -28.64
N SER A 658 -0.20 -19.62 -27.91
CA SER A 658 -0.60 -20.96 -27.47
C SER A 658 0.21 -21.41 -26.27
N LYS A 659 -0.41 -21.40 -25.08
CA LYS A 659 0.25 -21.74 -23.81
C LYS A 659 0.96 -23.10 -23.82
N SER A 660 0.24 -24.18 -24.11
CA SER A 660 0.80 -25.53 -24.13
C SER A 660 1.66 -25.82 -25.37
N GLY A 661 1.65 -24.94 -26.37
CA GLY A 661 2.20 -25.17 -27.70
C GLY A 661 1.56 -26.30 -28.51
N SER A 662 0.59 -27.05 -27.96
CA SER A 662 0.02 -28.27 -28.59
C SER A 662 -1.42 -28.11 -29.07
N THR A 663 -2.02 -26.94 -28.86
CA THR A 663 -3.35 -26.58 -29.38
C THR A 663 -3.32 -26.65 -30.90
N LEU A 664 -4.28 -27.36 -31.51
CA LEU A 664 -4.24 -27.69 -32.95
C LEU A 664 -4.32 -26.42 -33.81
N GLU A 665 -5.25 -25.54 -33.45
CA GLU A 665 -5.65 -24.38 -34.25
C GLU A 665 -4.52 -23.37 -34.43
N PRO A 666 -3.82 -22.89 -33.37
CA PRO A 666 -2.66 -22.02 -33.54
C PRO A 666 -1.53 -22.64 -34.36
N ASN A 667 -1.33 -23.97 -34.27
CA ASN A 667 -0.28 -24.65 -35.04
C ASN A 667 -0.61 -24.66 -36.55
N ILE A 668 -1.85 -25.00 -36.93
CA ILE A 668 -2.24 -25.03 -38.35
C ILE A 668 -2.41 -23.62 -38.93
N PHE A 669 -2.84 -22.64 -38.13
CA PHE A 669 -2.82 -21.23 -38.52
C PHE A 669 -1.40 -20.77 -38.79
N LYS A 670 -0.46 -21.07 -37.89
CA LYS A 670 0.96 -20.76 -38.08
C LYS A 670 1.48 -21.41 -39.35
N GLN A 671 1.22 -22.69 -39.59
CA GLN A 671 1.68 -23.38 -40.80
C GLN A 671 1.18 -22.68 -42.07
N TYR A 672 -0.11 -22.35 -42.11
CA TYR A 672 -0.73 -21.67 -43.22
C TYR A 672 -0.14 -20.28 -43.46
N PHE A 673 -0.17 -19.39 -42.47
CA PHE A 673 0.29 -18.02 -42.66
C PHE A 673 1.81 -17.94 -42.85
N PHE A 674 2.60 -18.83 -42.25
CA PHE A 674 4.04 -18.86 -42.47
C PHE A 674 4.39 -19.24 -43.92
N ASP A 675 3.69 -20.22 -44.51
CA ASP A 675 3.84 -20.56 -45.93
C ASP A 675 3.46 -19.38 -46.84
N ARG A 676 2.31 -18.74 -46.57
CA ARG A 676 1.84 -17.57 -47.33
C ARG A 676 2.80 -16.38 -47.23
N VAL A 677 3.30 -16.07 -46.04
CA VAL A 677 4.30 -15.02 -45.84
C VAL A 677 5.62 -15.37 -46.52
N THR A 678 6.08 -16.63 -46.43
CA THR A 678 7.28 -17.10 -47.13
C THR A 678 7.20 -16.91 -48.63
N GLN A 679 6.04 -17.14 -49.24
CA GLN A 679 5.81 -16.90 -50.67
C GLN A 679 5.89 -15.41 -51.06
N VAL A 680 5.63 -14.50 -50.12
CA VAL A 680 5.60 -13.04 -50.36
C VAL A 680 6.95 -12.37 -50.04
N VAL A 681 7.59 -12.72 -48.93
CA VAL A 681 8.83 -12.05 -48.46
C VAL A 681 10.08 -12.92 -48.50
N GLY A 682 9.94 -14.22 -48.81
CA GLY A 682 11.02 -15.20 -48.80
C GLY A 682 11.29 -15.78 -47.41
N LEU A 683 11.81 -17.02 -47.38
CA LEU A 683 12.00 -17.81 -46.16
C LEU A 683 12.88 -17.10 -45.11
N LYS A 684 13.94 -16.41 -45.55
CA LYS A 684 14.88 -15.71 -44.66
C LYS A 684 14.25 -14.55 -43.88
N GLU A 685 13.20 -13.93 -44.43
CA GLU A 685 12.53 -12.78 -43.79
C GLU A 685 11.18 -13.17 -43.17
N ALA A 686 10.68 -14.38 -43.43
CA ALA A 686 9.40 -14.84 -42.93
C ALA A 686 9.34 -14.85 -41.40
N GLY A 687 10.34 -15.47 -40.73
CA GLY A 687 10.42 -15.53 -39.25
C GLY A 687 10.35 -14.16 -38.57
N ARG A 688 10.97 -13.14 -39.16
CA ARG A 688 10.96 -11.76 -38.64
C ARG A 688 9.59 -11.08 -38.65
N ARG A 689 8.59 -11.70 -39.27
CA ARG A 689 7.18 -11.30 -39.25
C ARG A 689 6.37 -12.03 -38.17
N PHE A 690 6.98 -12.91 -37.38
CA PHE A 690 6.30 -13.67 -36.34
C PHE A 690 6.90 -13.41 -34.95
N ILE A 691 6.03 -13.44 -33.94
CA ILE A 691 6.39 -13.60 -32.53
C ILE A 691 5.58 -14.75 -31.93
N ALA A 692 6.09 -15.32 -30.84
CA ALA A 692 5.39 -16.35 -30.09
C ALA A 692 5.05 -15.86 -28.68
N ILE A 693 3.87 -16.24 -28.18
CA ILE A 693 3.51 -16.15 -26.76
C ILE A 693 3.14 -17.56 -26.30
N THR A 694 3.98 -18.15 -25.45
CA THR A 694 3.90 -19.58 -25.11
C THR A 694 4.55 -19.89 -23.77
N ASP A 695 4.29 -21.04 -23.16
CA ASP A 695 5.03 -21.44 -21.94
C ASP A 695 6.45 -21.94 -22.29
N PRO A 696 7.42 -21.82 -21.36
CA PRO A 696 8.75 -22.40 -21.51
C PRO A 696 8.72 -23.92 -21.78
N GLY A 697 9.58 -24.39 -22.67
CA GLY A 697 9.70 -25.80 -23.08
C GLY A 697 8.58 -26.31 -24.00
N SER A 698 7.72 -25.41 -24.48
CA SER A 698 6.59 -25.78 -25.34
C SER A 698 7.01 -26.04 -26.79
N ARG A 699 6.17 -26.78 -27.54
CA ARG A 699 6.39 -27.02 -28.98
C ARG A 699 6.47 -25.72 -29.79
N ILE A 700 5.70 -24.71 -29.43
CA ILE A 700 5.71 -23.41 -30.13
C ILE A 700 7.02 -22.65 -29.86
N GLN A 701 7.64 -22.81 -28.68
CA GLN A 701 8.98 -22.26 -28.46
C GLN A 701 9.97 -22.84 -29.47
N HIS A 702 10.04 -24.17 -29.59
CA HIS A 702 10.95 -24.81 -30.53
C HIS A 702 10.67 -24.42 -31.98
N ILE A 703 9.39 -24.34 -32.38
CA ILE A 703 9.02 -23.84 -33.72
C ILE A 703 9.49 -22.40 -33.93
N ALA A 704 9.32 -21.53 -32.93
CA ALA A 704 9.73 -20.14 -33.02
C ALA A 704 11.26 -19.99 -33.11
N GLU A 705 12.02 -20.84 -32.42
CA GLU A 705 13.47 -20.91 -32.50
C GLU A 705 13.93 -21.43 -33.87
N ASP A 706 13.33 -22.52 -34.35
CA ASP A 706 13.67 -23.16 -35.63
C ASP A 706 13.38 -22.24 -36.84
N ASP A 707 12.29 -21.47 -36.77
CA ASP A 707 11.86 -20.57 -37.85
C ASP A 707 12.35 -19.12 -37.69
N ASP A 708 13.30 -18.87 -36.76
CA ASP A 708 13.90 -17.54 -36.48
C ASP A 708 12.86 -16.44 -36.24
N PHE A 709 11.90 -16.70 -35.34
CA PHE A 709 10.90 -15.72 -34.94
C PHE A 709 11.57 -14.52 -34.28
N ARG A 710 10.98 -13.33 -34.49
CA ARG A 710 11.51 -12.07 -33.97
C ARG A 710 11.66 -12.08 -32.45
N HIS A 711 10.73 -12.72 -31.74
CA HIS A 711 10.74 -12.79 -30.28
C HIS A 711 9.83 -13.90 -29.74
N ILE A 712 10.15 -14.36 -28.52
CA ILE A 712 9.34 -15.30 -27.74
C ILE A 712 9.04 -14.68 -26.38
N PHE A 713 7.76 -14.49 -26.08
CA PHE A 713 7.28 -14.08 -24.76
C PHE A 713 6.84 -15.33 -23.98
N PHE A 714 7.39 -15.47 -22.78
CA PHE A 714 7.11 -16.63 -21.94
C PHE A 714 5.96 -16.40 -20.96
N GLY A 715 5.01 -17.32 -21.00
CA GLY A 715 3.94 -17.43 -20.02
C GLY A 715 4.39 -18.03 -18.69
N TRP A 716 3.54 -17.86 -17.68
CA TRP A 716 3.73 -18.44 -16.35
C TRP A 716 2.98 -19.76 -16.25
N THR A 717 3.69 -20.87 -16.03
CA THR A 717 3.09 -22.23 -16.05
C THR A 717 2.03 -22.47 -14.97
N ASN A 718 2.04 -21.66 -13.91
CA ASN A 718 1.07 -21.67 -12.80
C ASN A 718 -0.15 -20.75 -13.01
N ILE A 719 -0.36 -20.23 -14.22
CA ILE A 719 -1.53 -19.42 -14.61
C ILE A 719 -2.32 -20.17 -15.68
N GLY A 720 -3.56 -20.57 -15.38
CA GLY A 720 -4.44 -21.21 -16.36
C GLY A 720 -4.78 -20.27 -17.53
N GLY A 721 -4.98 -20.81 -18.74
CA GLY A 721 -5.16 -20.00 -19.95
C GLY A 721 -6.30 -18.96 -19.88
N ARG A 722 -7.42 -19.27 -19.21
CA ARG A 722 -8.53 -18.31 -19.03
C ARG A 722 -8.28 -17.24 -17.97
N TYR A 723 -7.30 -17.46 -17.07
CA TYR A 723 -6.83 -16.51 -16.05
C TYR A 723 -5.57 -15.75 -16.51
N SER A 724 -5.32 -15.71 -17.83
CA SER A 724 -4.08 -15.17 -18.40
C SER A 724 -4.25 -13.77 -19.02
N ALA A 725 -5.41 -13.15 -18.84
CA ALA A 725 -5.74 -11.85 -19.43
C ALA A 725 -4.75 -10.74 -19.04
N LEU A 726 -4.30 -10.76 -17.78
CA LEU A 726 -3.33 -9.81 -17.21
C LEU A 726 -1.87 -10.30 -17.31
N SER A 727 -1.63 -11.38 -18.06
CA SER A 727 -0.28 -11.87 -18.38
C SER A 727 0.12 -11.47 -19.80
N ASP A 728 1.29 -11.94 -20.28
CA ASP A 728 1.77 -11.67 -21.64
C ASP A 728 0.76 -12.06 -22.73
N PHE A 729 -0.09 -13.06 -22.48
CA PHE A 729 -1.12 -13.48 -23.42
C PHE A 729 -2.15 -12.38 -23.75
N GLY A 730 -2.43 -11.47 -22.82
CA GLY A 730 -3.28 -10.30 -23.07
C GLY A 730 -2.48 -9.01 -23.24
N LEU A 731 -1.44 -8.80 -22.44
CA LEU A 731 -0.72 -7.53 -22.38
C LEU A 731 0.24 -7.30 -23.56
N VAL A 732 0.85 -8.34 -24.13
CA VAL A 732 1.73 -8.17 -25.30
C VAL A 732 0.92 -7.75 -26.53
N PRO A 733 -0.20 -8.41 -26.90
CA PRO A 733 -1.07 -7.92 -27.97
C PRO A 733 -1.59 -6.51 -27.70
N ALA A 734 -1.99 -6.19 -26.46
CA ALA A 734 -2.46 -4.86 -26.07
C ALA A 734 -1.38 -3.77 -26.28
N ALA A 735 -0.14 -4.04 -25.84
CA ALA A 735 1.01 -3.15 -26.03
C ALA A 735 1.31 -2.92 -27.52
N ILE A 736 1.29 -3.98 -28.33
CA ILE A 736 1.58 -3.90 -29.77
C ILE A 736 0.52 -3.07 -30.50
N MET A 737 -0.75 -3.19 -30.14
CA MET A 737 -1.83 -2.39 -30.74
C MET A 737 -1.92 -0.95 -30.19
N GLY A 738 -1.05 -0.59 -29.25
CA GLY A 738 -0.91 0.78 -28.73
C GLY A 738 -1.69 1.10 -27.46
N VAL A 739 -2.26 0.11 -26.77
CA VAL A 739 -2.88 0.34 -25.45
C VAL A 739 -1.81 0.77 -24.46
N ASP A 740 -2.11 1.80 -23.66
CA ASP A 740 -1.25 2.23 -22.55
C ASP A 740 -1.30 1.20 -21.41
N VAL A 741 -0.47 0.18 -21.54
CA VAL A 741 -0.41 -0.94 -20.59
C VAL A 741 0.03 -0.52 -19.19
N THR A 742 0.76 0.59 -19.03
CA THR A 742 1.11 1.13 -17.71
C THR A 742 -0.16 1.66 -17.04
N LYS A 743 -0.89 2.57 -17.70
CA LYS A 743 -2.18 3.07 -17.19
C LYS A 743 -3.15 1.92 -16.91
N PHE A 744 -3.19 0.92 -17.79
CA PHE A 744 -4.06 -0.24 -17.67
C PHE A 744 -3.74 -1.08 -16.42
N LEU A 745 -2.45 -1.35 -16.17
CA LEU A 745 -2.00 -2.11 -15.00
C LEU A 745 -2.13 -1.32 -13.71
N ASP A 746 -1.88 -0.01 -13.72
CA ASP A 746 -2.10 0.85 -12.55
C ASP A 746 -3.56 0.79 -12.08
N ARG A 747 -4.53 0.86 -13.02
CA ARG A 747 -5.95 0.66 -12.73
C ARG A 747 -6.24 -0.73 -12.20
N THR A 748 -5.69 -1.75 -12.84
CA THR A 748 -5.84 -3.13 -12.41
C THR A 748 -5.37 -3.31 -10.96
N GLU A 749 -4.23 -2.72 -10.59
CA GLU A 749 -3.64 -2.85 -9.25
C GLU A 749 -4.53 -2.20 -8.17
N GLU A 750 -5.30 -1.16 -8.48
CA GLU A 750 -6.33 -0.64 -7.57
C GLU A 750 -7.38 -1.72 -7.22
N MET A 751 -7.82 -2.50 -8.21
CA MET A 751 -8.74 -3.63 -7.98
C MET A 751 -8.06 -4.79 -7.23
N VAL A 752 -6.80 -5.08 -7.53
CA VAL A 752 -6.00 -6.07 -6.80
C VAL A 752 -5.98 -5.73 -5.32
N CYS A 753 -5.62 -4.48 -4.98
CA CYS A 753 -5.65 -3.94 -3.63
C CYS A 753 -7.03 -4.05 -2.99
N ALA A 754 -8.10 -3.70 -3.71
CA ALA A 754 -9.49 -3.81 -3.23
C ALA A 754 -9.92 -5.26 -2.95
N CYS A 755 -9.24 -6.24 -3.55
CA CYS A 755 -9.53 -7.66 -3.37
C CYS A 755 -8.59 -8.36 -2.35
N MET A 756 -7.63 -7.65 -1.75
CA MET A 756 -6.65 -8.22 -0.81
C MET A 756 -7.27 -8.66 0.53
N PRO A 757 -6.58 -9.54 1.31
CA PRO A 757 -7.05 -10.00 2.62
C PRO A 757 -7.18 -8.90 3.69
N SER A 758 -6.56 -7.74 3.50
CA SER A 758 -6.64 -6.59 4.41
C SER A 758 -7.98 -5.85 4.30
N VAL A 759 -8.74 -6.08 3.22
CA VAL A 759 -10.05 -5.48 2.96
C VAL A 759 -11.16 -6.32 3.62
N PRO A 760 -12.12 -5.70 4.35
CA PRO A 760 -13.29 -6.42 4.87
C PRO A 760 -14.01 -7.20 3.77
N VAL A 761 -14.54 -8.38 4.10
CA VAL A 761 -15.12 -9.30 3.10
C VAL A 761 -16.31 -8.67 2.37
N GLU A 762 -17.10 -7.89 3.09
CA GLU A 762 -18.25 -7.14 2.59
C GLU A 762 -17.88 -5.93 1.70
N GLU A 763 -16.65 -5.44 1.81
CA GLU A 763 -16.11 -4.35 0.97
C GLU A 763 -15.29 -4.89 -0.21
N ASN A 764 -14.92 -6.18 -0.19
CA ASN A 764 -14.14 -6.81 -1.24
C ASN A 764 -15.04 -7.08 -2.48
N PRO A 765 -14.82 -6.38 -3.61
CA PRO A 765 -15.74 -6.41 -4.73
C PRO A 765 -15.73 -7.75 -5.46
N GLY A 766 -14.57 -8.40 -5.61
CA GLY A 766 -14.46 -9.73 -6.20
C GLY A 766 -15.16 -10.80 -5.36
N VAL A 767 -14.97 -10.78 -4.04
CA VAL A 767 -15.62 -11.73 -3.13
C VAL A 767 -17.12 -11.51 -3.08
N THR A 768 -17.57 -10.25 -3.03
CA THR A 768 -19.00 -9.91 -3.05
C THR A 768 -19.67 -10.40 -4.32
N LEU A 769 -19.10 -10.11 -5.50
CA LEU A 769 -19.63 -10.59 -6.78
C LEU A 769 -19.65 -12.13 -6.84
N GLY A 770 -18.56 -12.79 -6.42
CA GLY A 770 -18.47 -14.24 -6.40
C GLY A 770 -19.48 -14.90 -5.45
N ALA A 771 -19.73 -14.28 -4.30
CA ALA A 771 -20.74 -14.72 -3.35
C ALA A 771 -22.15 -14.63 -3.95
N ILE A 772 -22.47 -13.52 -4.63
CA ILE A 772 -23.74 -13.36 -5.34
C ILE A 772 -23.91 -14.46 -6.39
N LEU A 773 -22.93 -14.66 -7.27
CA LEU A 773 -22.96 -15.67 -8.33
C LEU A 773 -23.14 -17.08 -7.74
N GLY A 774 -22.30 -17.46 -6.77
CA GLY A 774 -22.29 -18.79 -6.17
C GLY A 774 -23.56 -19.10 -5.37
N VAL A 775 -24.03 -18.15 -4.55
CA VAL A 775 -25.23 -18.34 -3.73
C VAL A 775 -26.50 -18.37 -4.58
N ALA A 776 -26.63 -17.45 -5.54
CA ALA A 776 -27.78 -17.40 -6.44
C ALA A 776 -27.93 -18.73 -7.21
N ALA A 777 -26.83 -19.27 -7.74
CA ALA A 777 -26.83 -20.55 -8.42
C ALA A 777 -27.11 -21.73 -7.49
N LYS A 778 -26.38 -21.84 -6.36
CA LYS A 778 -26.44 -23.01 -5.48
C LYS A 778 -27.73 -23.13 -4.69
N LYS A 779 -28.25 -22.02 -4.15
CA LYS A 779 -29.40 -22.01 -3.24
C LYS A 779 -30.72 -21.67 -3.92
N PHE A 780 -30.70 -20.94 -5.03
CA PHE A 780 -31.91 -20.39 -5.66
C PHE A 780 -32.11 -20.82 -7.12
N GLY A 781 -31.26 -21.70 -7.65
CA GLY A 781 -31.36 -22.17 -9.04
C GLY A 781 -31.11 -21.10 -10.10
N ARG A 782 -30.55 -19.94 -9.71
CA ARG A 782 -30.26 -18.83 -10.61
C ARG A 782 -28.88 -18.94 -11.22
N ASN A 783 -28.69 -19.98 -12.04
CA ASN A 783 -27.40 -20.29 -12.64
C ASN A 783 -27.23 -19.78 -14.08
N LYS A 784 -28.23 -19.10 -14.65
CA LYS A 784 -28.14 -18.49 -15.99
C LYS A 784 -27.71 -17.02 -15.85
N VAL A 785 -26.41 -16.77 -15.99
CA VAL A 785 -25.81 -15.45 -15.79
C VAL A 785 -25.93 -14.66 -17.09
N THR A 786 -26.89 -13.74 -17.17
CA THR A 786 -27.15 -12.94 -18.37
C THR A 786 -26.30 -11.69 -18.33
N ILE A 787 -25.35 -11.60 -19.25
CA ILE A 787 -24.35 -10.53 -19.30
C ILE A 787 -24.81 -9.51 -20.33
N ILE A 788 -25.04 -8.29 -19.86
CA ILE A 788 -25.40 -7.13 -20.67
C ILE A 788 -24.22 -6.17 -20.58
N THR A 789 -23.65 -5.81 -21.73
CA THR A 789 -22.50 -4.91 -21.85
C THR A 789 -22.91 -3.72 -22.71
N SER A 790 -22.44 -2.51 -22.35
CA SER A 790 -22.62 -1.34 -23.19
C SER A 790 -21.96 -1.53 -24.57
N PRO A 791 -22.49 -0.90 -25.64
CA PRO A 791 -21.98 -1.09 -27.00
C PRO A 791 -20.46 -0.89 -27.17
N GLY A 792 -19.86 0.06 -26.44
CA GLY A 792 -18.41 0.33 -26.52
C GLY A 792 -17.51 -0.73 -25.88
N ILE A 793 -18.06 -1.64 -25.07
CA ILE A 793 -17.35 -2.75 -24.41
C ILE A 793 -18.08 -4.08 -24.64
N TYR A 794 -18.85 -4.18 -25.73
CA TYR A 794 -19.81 -5.26 -25.92
C TYR A 794 -19.16 -6.65 -25.86
N ASP A 795 -17.94 -6.76 -26.37
CA ASP A 795 -17.21 -8.02 -26.47
C ASP A 795 -16.64 -8.54 -25.14
N LEU A 796 -16.61 -7.72 -24.09
CA LEU A 796 -16.23 -8.18 -22.74
C LEU A 796 -17.05 -9.40 -22.29
N GLY A 797 -18.30 -9.49 -22.74
CA GLY A 797 -19.17 -10.64 -22.52
C GLY A 797 -18.58 -11.97 -23.02
N ALA A 798 -17.85 -11.97 -24.14
CA ALA A 798 -17.25 -13.18 -24.72
C ALA A 798 -16.11 -13.74 -23.87
N TRP A 799 -15.27 -12.87 -23.28
CA TRP A 799 -14.26 -13.31 -22.31
C TRP A 799 -14.89 -13.79 -21.00
N LEU A 800 -15.87 -13.06 -20.48
CA LEU A 800 -16.60 -13.45 -19.26
C LEU A 800 -17.33 -14.78 -19.44
N GLU A 801 -17.83 -15.06 -20.64
CA GLU A 801 -18.43 -16.34 -21.00
C GLU A 801 -17.44 -17.50 -20.79
N GLN A 802 -16.24 -17.39 -21.36
CA GLN A 802 -15.18 -18.38 -21.12
C GLN A 802 -14.81 -18.47 -19.64
N MET A 803 -14.68 -17.32 -18.98
CA MET A 803 -14.24 -17.24 -17.60
C MET A 803 -15.16 -18.03 -16.68
N LEU A 804 -16.48 -17.80 -16.78
CA LEU A 804 -17.47 -18.48 -15.96
C LEU A 804 -17.70 -19.93 -16.39
N ALA A 805 -17.90 -20.19 -17.68
CA ALA A 805 -18.24 -21.53 -18.17
C ALA A 805 -17.06 -22.51 -18.02
N GLY A 806 -15.86 -22.08 -18.41
CA GLY A 806 -14.62 -22.87 -18.31
C GLY A 806 -14.22 -23.18 -16.87
N SER A 807 -14.51 -22.27 -15.95
CA SER A 807 -14.15 -22.46 -14.54
C SER A 807 -15.19 -23.26 -13.78
N THR A 808 -16.49 -22.99 -14.00
CA THR A 808 -17.54 -23.50 -13.12
C THR A 808 -18.31 -24.71 -13.62
N GLY A 809 -18.28 -24.99 -14.92
CA GLY A 809 -19.11 -26.02 -15.55
C GLY A 809 -18.64 -27.46 -15.36
N LYS A 810 -18.72 -28.01 -14.14
CA LYS A 810 -18.15 -29.32 -13.77
C LYS A 810 -19.04 -30.07 -12.78
N ASP A 811 -18.91 -31.39 -12.75
CA ASP A 811 -19.59 -32.27 -11.80
C ASP A 811 -21.11 -32.06 -11.73
N GLY A 812 -21.74 -31.75 -12.87
CA GLY A 812 -23.18 -31.46 -12.95
C GLY A 812 -23.60 -30.11 -12.34
N LYS A 813 -22.64 -29.26 -11.97
CA LYS A 813 -22.84 -27.92 -11.42
C LYS A 813 -22.22 -26.86 -12.34
N GLY A 814 -22.56 -25.60 -12.12
CA GLY A 814 -21.90 -24.48 -12.80
C GLY A 814 -22.83 -23.34 -13.15
N LEU A 815 -22.21 -22.24 -13.56
CA LEU A 815 -22.83 -21.06 -14.11
C LEU A 815 -22.89 -21.20 -15.63
N ILE A 816 -24.05 -20.90 -16.22
CA ILE A 816 -24.24 -20.85 -17.66
C ILE A 816 -24.27 -19.37 -18.05
N PRO A 817 -23.17 -18.81 -18.57
CA PRO A 817 -23.16 -17.45 -19.07
C PRO A 817 -24.03 -17.35 -20.32
N VAL A 818 -24.79 -16.26 -20.40
CA VAL A 818 -25.66 -15.91 -21.51
C VAL A 818 -25.26 -14.54 -21.97
N GLU A 819 -24.43 -14.49 -23.01
CA GLU A 819 -23.88 -13.26 -23.58
C GLU A 819 -24.55 -12.93 -24.92
N ARG A 820 -24.47 -11.66 -25.32
CA ARG A 820 -25.11 -11.09 -26.53
C ARG A 820 -26.61 -11.43 -26.71
N GLU A 821 -27.32 -11.77 -25.64
CA GLU A 821 -28.77 -11.91 -25.66
C GLU A 821 -29.38 -10.51 -25.57
N ALA A 822 -30.09 -10.06 -26.59
CA ALA A 822 -30.75 -8.74 -26.54
C ALA A 822 -31.70 -8.67 -25.33
N PRO A 823 -31.67 -7.63 -24.48
CA PRO A 823 -32.61 -7.53 -23.35
C PRO A 823 -34.07 -7.56 -23.82
N GLY A 824 -34.87 -8.46 -23.24
CA GLY A 824 -36.30 -8.63 -23.49
C GLY A 824 -37.15 -8.03 -22.38
N LYS A 825 -38.48 -8.13 -22.53
CA LYS A 825 -39.42 -7.77 -21.45
C LYS A 825 -39.37 -8.82 -20.33
N PRO A 826 -39.71 -8.47 -19.07
CA PRO A 826 -39.62 -9.42 -17.95
C PRO A 826 -40.37 -10.75 -18.16
N ASP A 827 -41.49 -10.74 -18.87
CA ASP A 827 -42.35 -11.91 -19.10
C ASP A 827 -41.77 -12.97 -20.06
N VAL A 828 -40.68 -12.64 -20.77
CA VAL A 828 -39.95 -13.60 -21.61
C VAL A 828 -38.85 -14.36 -20.85
N TYR A 829 -38.64 -14.04 -19.57
CA TYR A 829 -37.61 -14.66 -18.75
C TYR A 829 -38.21 -15.59 -17.69
N SER A 830 -37.54 -16.73 -17.47
CA SER A 830 -37.78 -17.59 -16.31
C SER A 830 -37.10 -17.03 -15.05
N SER A 831 -37.41 -17.61 -13.89
CA SER A 831 -36.85 -17.23 -12.59
C SER A 831 -35.41 -17.75 -12.35
N ASP A 832 -34.77 -18.35 -13.36
CA ASP A 832 -33.42 -18.92 -13.32
C ASP A 832 -32.31 -17.93 -13.71
N ARG A 833 -32.69 -16.70 -14.09
CA ARG A 833 -31.76 -15.64 -14.49
C ARG A 833 -31.14 -14.91 -13.29
N LEU A 834 -29.87 -14.54 -13.46
CA LEU A 834 -29.18 -13.48 -12.74
C LEU A 834 -28.62 -12.51 -13.79
N PHE A 835 -29.00 -11.23 -13.74
CA PHE A 835 -28.56 -10.25 -14.72
C PHE A 835 -27.35 -9.48 -14.21
N ILE A 836 -26.34 -9.35 -15.04
CA ILE A 836 -25.15 -8.55 -14.78
C ILE A 836 -25.04 -7.50 -15.87
N TYR A 837 -25.09 -6.23 -15.49
CA TYR A 837 -25.00 -5.11 -16.42
C TYR A 837 -23.70 -4.35 -16.22
N LEU A 838 -22.80 -4.44 -17.20
CA LEU A 838 -21.55 -3.70 -17.27
C LEU A 838 -21.76 -2.47 -18.16
N ARG A 839 -21.84 -1.31 -17.52
CA ARG A 839 -22.21 -0.04 -18.14
C ARG A 839 -20.98 0.84 -18.34
N LEU A 840 -20.74 1.28 -19.58
CA LEU A 840 -19.71 2.27 -19.89
C LEU A 840 -20.26 3.69 -19.73
N GLY A 841 -19.78 4.42 -18.73
CA GLY A 841 -20.19 5.78 -18.40
C GLY A 841 -19.81 6.83 -19.44
N SER A 842 -18.68 6.64 -20.13
CA SER A 842 -18.23 7.52 -21.22
C SER A 842 -19.04 7.39 -22.51
N ALA A 843 -19.76 6.28 -22.70
CA ALA A 843 -20.64 6.05 -23.85
C ALA A 843 -21.89 5.25 -23.43
N PRO A 844 -22.83 5.87 -22.69
CA PRO A 844 -23.97 5.18 -22.11
C PRO A 844 -25.04 4.84 -23.16
N ASP A 845 -25.74 3.72 -22.96
CA ASP A 845 -26.90 3.31 -23.75
C ASP A 845 -28.19 3.43 -22.92
N THR A 846 -28.97 4.48 -23.20
CA THR A 846 -30.21 4.77 -22.46
C THR A 846 -31.30 3.70 -22.65
N ALA A 847 -31.31 2.99 -23.77
CA ALA A 847 -32.28 1.93 -24.02
C ALA A 847 -31.93 0.66 -23.20
N GLN A 848 -30.64 0.33 -23.10
CA GLN A 848 -30.18 -0.71 -22.18
C GLN A 848 -30.46 -0.33 -20.72
N ASP A 849 -30.15 0.90 -20.31
CA ASP A 849 -30.41 1.41 -18.95
C ASP A 849 -31.90 1.23 -18.57
N GLY A 850 -32.81 1.64 -19.45
CA GLY A 850 -34.25 1.46 -19.27
C GLY A 850 -34.68 -0.01 -19.21
N SER A 851 -34.13 -0.86 -20.09
CA SER A 851 -34.47 -2.29 -20.11
C SER A 851 -34.04 -3.01 -18.82
N VAL A 852 -32.84 -2.72 -18.33
CA VAL A 852 -32.34 -3.28 -17.06
C VAL A 852 -33.14 -2.77 -15.86
N ALA A 853 -33.53 -1.50 -15.86
CA ALA A 853 -34.39 -0.94 -14.82
C ALA A 853 -35.76 -1.64 -14.74
N VAL A 854 -36.37 -1.97 -15.89
CA VAL A 854 -37.64 -2.72 -15.93
C VAL A 854 -37.48 -4.15 -15.40
N LEU A 855 -36.36 -4.82 -15.70
CA LEU A 855 -36.07 -6.15 -15.15
C LEU A 855 -35.91 -6.13 -13.62
N GLU A 856 -35.23 -5.11 -13.10
CA GLU A 856 -35.06 -4.90 -11.67
C GLU A 856 -36.40 -4.63 -10.97
N GLN A 857 -37.23 -3.75 -11.53
CA GLN A 857 -38.57 -3.45 -11.01
C GLN A 857 -39.50 -4.68 -11.02
N ALA A 858 -39.30 -5.59 -11.98
CA ALA A 858 -40.02 -6.86 -12.04
C ALA A 858 -39.49 -7.92 -11.04
N GLY A 859 -38.48 -7.58 -10.23
CA GLY A 859 -37.94 -8.43 -9.17
C GLY A 859 -36.87 -9.43 -9.63
N HIS A 860 -36.32 -9.29 -10.83
CA HIS A 860 -35.13 -10.05 -11.19
C HIS A 860 -33.91 -9.53 -10.41
N PRO A 861 -33.01 -10.42 -9.95
CA PRO A 861 -31.77 -9.99 -9.35
C PRO A 861 -30.84 -9.40 -10.41
N VAL A 862 -30.33 -8.19 -10.12
CA VAL A 862 -29.49 -7.42 -11.01
C VAL A 862 -28.23 -6.99 -10.26
N VAL A 863 -27.06 -7.18 -10.88
CA VAL A 863 -25.80 -6.53 -10.48
C VAL A 863 -25.46 -5.49 -11.54
N ARG A 864 -25.15 -4.27 -11.12
CA ARG A 864 -24.71 -3.17 -11.97
C ARG A 864 -23.24 -2.86 -11.68
N ILE A 865 -22.44 -2.82 -12.73
CA ILE A 865 -21.03 -2.43 -12.68
C ILE A 865 -20.85 -1.24 -13.62
N ALA A 866 -20.35 -0.13 -13.13
CA ALA A 866 -20.15 1.09 -13.91
C ALA A 866 -18.67 1.34 -14.13
N LEU A 867 -18.24 1.26 -15.40
CA LEU A 867 -16.91 1.60 -15.88
C LEU A 867 -16.97 3.04 -16.40
N ASP A 868 -16.17 3.96 -15.86
CA ASP A 868 -16.19 5.35 -16.30
C ASP A 868 -15.27 5.56 -17.52
N ASP A 869 -14.18 4.79 -17.63
CA ASP A 869 -13.18 4.83 -18.71
C ASP A 869 -12.93 3.39 -19.26
N PRO A 870 -12.71 3.18 -20.57
CA PRO A 870 -12.33 1.87 -21.12
C PRO A 870 -11.13 1.19 -20.45
N TYR A 871 -10.22 1.94 -19.85
CA TYR A 871 -9.09 1.39 -19.08
C TYR A 871 -9.52 0.70 -17.78
N ASP A 872 -10.74 0.95 -17.28
CA ASP A 872 -11.32 0.22 -16.14
C ASP A 872 -11.57 -1.26 -16.47
N LEU A 873 -11.43 -1.68 -17.73
CA LEU A 873 -11.42 -3.10 -18.12
C LEU A 873 -10.38 -3.92 -17.34
N GLY A 874 -9.24 -3.33 -16.98
CA GLY A 874 -8.21 -4.00 -16.18
C GLY A 874 -8.72 -4.41 -14.81
N GLU A 875 -9.51 -3.54 -14.18
CA GLU A 875 -10.19 -3.84 -12.94
C GLU A 875 -11.16 -5.00 -13.08
N GLU A 876 -11.95 -5.02 -14.16
CA GLU A 876 -12.91 -6.09 -14.40
C GLU A 876 -12.23 -7.44 -14.62
N PHE A 877 -11.12 -7.50 -15.36
CA PHE A 877 -10.39 -8.76 -15.50
C PHE A 877 -10.04 -9.37 -14.14
N PHE A 878 -9.47 -8.57 -13.23
CA PHE A 878 -9.09 -9.08 -11.90
C PHE A 878 -10.30 -9.38 -11.00
N ARG A 879 -11.30 -8.48 -10.96
CA ARG A 879 -12.52 -8.66 -10.16
C ARG A 879 -13.23 -9.97 -10.52
N TRP A 880 -13.35 -10.26 -11.81
CA TRP A 880 -14.04 -11.46 -12.30
C TRP A 880 -13.22 -12.73 -12.10
N GLU A 881 -11.89 -12.67 -12.12
CA GLU A 881 -11.04 -13.79 -11.74
C GLU A 881 -11.26 -14.20 -10.27
N ILE A 882 -11.25 -13.23 -9.35
CA ILE A 882 -11.59 -13.43 -7.93
C ILE A 882 -13.02 -13.96 -7.78
N ALA A 883 -14.00 -13.30 -8.40
CA ALA A 883 -15.41 -13.66 -8.28
C ALA A 883 -15.68 -15.09 -8.75
N THR A 884 -15.05 -15.50 -9.85
CA THR A 884 -15.19 -16.85 -10.38
C THR A 884 -14.58 -17.90 -9.45
N ALA A 885 -13.41 -17.62 -8.86
CA ALA A 885 -12.78 -18.50 -7.89
C ALA A 885 -13.64 -18.66 -6.61
N VAL A 886 -14.19 -17.56 -6.10
CA VAL A 886 -15.12 -17.52 -4.95
C VAL A 886 -16.40 -18.32 -5.26
N ALA A 887 -17.01 -18.10 -6.44
CA ALA A 887 -18.19 -18.84 -6.86
C ALA A 887 -17.91 -20.34 -6.97
N GLY A 888 -16.74 -20.73 -7.49
CA GLY A 888 -16.27 -22.12 -7.52
C GLY A 888 -16.16 -22.75 -6.13
N SER A 889 -15.66 -22.00 -5.15
CA SER A 889 -15.58 -22.46 -3.75
C SER A 889 -16.98 -22.71 -3.18
N ILE A 890 -17.91 -21.79 -3.41
CA ILE A 890 -19.30 -21.92 -2.93
C ILE A 890 -20.00 -23.11 -3.60
N LEU A 891 -19.80 -23.30 -4.90
CA LEU A 891 -20.34 -24.45 -5.65
C LEU A 891 -19.68 -25.78 -5.28
N GLY A 892 -18.48 -25.75 -4.68
CA GLY A 892 -17.70 -26.92 -4.30
C GLY A 892 -17.19 -27.66 -5.52
N ILE A 893 -16.45 -26.94 -6.38
CA ILE A 893 -15.86 -27.42 -7.63
C ILE A 893 -14.44 -26.87 -7.77
N HIS A 894 -13.62 -27.53 -8.58
CA HIS A 894 -12.27 -27.07 -8.91
C HIS A 894 -12.35 -26.00 -10.02
N PRO A 895 -12.06 -24.71 -9.77
CA PRO A 895 -12.29 -23.67 -10.78
C PRO A 895 -11.18 -23.56 -11.82
N PHE A 896 -10.03 -24.25 -11.65
CA PHE A 896 -8.82 -24.02 -12.45
C PHE A 896 -8.46 -25.11 -13.48
N ASP A 897 -9.18 -26.23 -13.51
CA ASP A 897 -9.01 -27.35 -14.46
C ASP A 897 -10.05 -27.27 -15.61
N GLN A 898 -10.00 -28.18 -16.59
CA GLN A 898 -10.93 -28.22 -17.74
C GLN A 898 -10.99 -29.60 -18.43
N PRO A 899 -11.41 -30.67 -17.74
CA PRO A 899 -11.32 -32.04 -18.26
C PRO A 899 -12.14 -32.27 -19.54
N ASP A 900 -13.27 -31.59 -19.70
CA ASP A 900 -14.22 -31.88 -20.80
C ASP A 900 -13.81 -31.25 -22.13
N VAL A 901 -13.04 -30.16 -22.07
CA VAL A 901 -12.45 -29.53 -23.26
C VAL A 901 -11.34 -30.43 -23.81
N GLU A 902 -10.51 -31.01 -22.95
CA GLU A 902 -9.41 -31.90 -23.37
C GLU A 902 -9.93 -33.19 -24.02
N ALA A 903 -11.05 -33.75 -23.56
CA ALA A 903 -11.67 -34.92 -24.18
C ALA A 903 -12.02 -34.67 -25.66
N SER A 904 -12.63 -33.53 -25.98
CA SER A 904 -12.96 -33.18 -27.37
C SER A 904 -11.73 -32.87 -28.23
N LYS A 905 -10.66 -32.31 -27.65
CA LYS A 905 -9.38 -32.12 -28.35
C LYS A 905 -8.75 -33.46 -28.72
N ILE A 906 -8.76 -34.43 -27.81
CA ILE A 906 -8.24 -35.78 -28.07
C ILE A 906 -9.05 -36.47 -29.18
N ALA A 907 -10.38 -36.39 -29.12
CA ALA A 907 -11.26 -36.94 -30.16
C ALA A 907 -11.01 -36.29 -31.53
N THR A 908 -10.85 -34.96 -31.57
CA THR A 908 -10.52 -34.23 -32.81
C THR A 908 -9.20 -34.72 -33.40
N ARG A 909 -8.13 -34.80 -32.57
CA ARG A 909 -6.81 -35.31 -33.02
C ARG A 909 -6.88 -36.73 -33.55
N LYS A 910 -7.73 -37.58 -32.96
CA LYS A 910 -7.94 -38.95 -33.44
C LYS A 910 -8.57 -38.97 -34.83
N LEU A 911 -9.60 -38.15 -35.08
CA LEU A 911 -10.25 -38.05 -36.39
C LEU A 911 -9.33 -37.46 -37.46
N THR A 912 -8.57 -36.41 -37.14
CA THR A 912 -7.61 -35.84 -38.11
C THR A 912 -6.46 -36.80 -38.39
N ALA A 913 -5.94 -37.52 -37.40
CA ALA A 913 -4.92 -38.55 -37.60
C ALA A 913 -5.45 -39.78 -38.37
N GLU A 914 -6.73 -40.10 -38.25
CA GLU A 914 -7.37 -41.12 -39.08
C GLU A 914 -7.50 -40.66 -40.53
N TYR A 915 -7.88 -39.40 -40.76
CA TYR A 915 -7.89 -38.79 -42.09
C TYR A 915 -6.50 -38.81 -42.73
N GLU A 916 -5.44 -38.46 -42.00
CA GLU A 916 -4.04 -38.55 -42.49
C GLU A 916 -3.65 -39.95 -42.97
N ARG A 917 -4.22 -40.99 -42.36
CA ARG A 917 -3.94 -42.39 -42.73
C ARG A 917 -4.82 -42.89 -43.87
N LYS A 918 -6.12 -42.55 -43.86
CA LYS A 918 -7.15 -43.16 -44.74
C LYS A 918 -7.64 -42.26 -45.87
N GLY A 919 -7.43 -40.94 -45.77
CA GLY A 919 -7.89 -39.94 -46.75
C GLY A 919 -9.38 -39.58 -46.67
N ALA A 920 -10.12 -40.07 -45.68
CA ALA A 920 -11.54 -39.76 -45.49
C ALA A 920 -11.93 -39.80 -44.00
N LEU A 921 -12.90 -38.97 -43.60
CA LEU A 921 -13.53 -39.06 -42.28
C LEU A 921 -14.55 -40.21 -42.25
N PRO A 922 -14.88 -40.78 -41.07
CA PRO A 922 -15.92 -41.80 -40.95
C PRO A 922 -17.26 -41.33 -41.53
N GLN A 923 -17.98 -42.22 -42.21
CA GLN A 923 -19.29 -41.90 -42.79
C GLN A 923 -20.35 -41.80 -41.67
N GLU A 924 -21.26 -40.83 -41.79
CA GLU A 924 -22.41 -40.65 -40.88
C GLU A 924 -23.70 -40.76 -41.70
N ILE A 925 -24.74 -41.36 -41.11
CA ILE A 925 -26.06 -41.51 -41.75
C ILE A 925 -27.01 -40.47 -41.12
N PRO A 926 -27.65 -39.59 -41.92
CA PRO A 926 -28.61 -38.64 -41.39
C PRO A 926 -29.91 -39.35 -40.98
N ILE A 927 -30.54 -38.86 -39.90
CA ILE A 927 -31.87 -39.30 -39.46
C ILE A 927 -32.99 -38.65 -40.28
N PHE A 928 -32.67 -37.58 -41.04
CA PHE A 928 -33.56 -36.89 -41.96
C PHE A 928 -32.74 -36.16 -43.03
N THR A 929 -33.23 -36.20 -44.26
CA THR A 929 -32.74 -35.41 -45.40
C THR A 929 -33.93 -34.78 -46.10
N GLY A 930 -33.98 -33.46 -46.18
CA GLY A 930 -35.06 -32.72 -46.84
C GLY A 930 -34.83 -31.21 -46.78
N GLU A 931 -35.46 -30.45 -47.68
CA GLU A 931 -35.35 -28.99 -47.72
C GLU A 931 -33.89 -28.47 -47.85
N GLY A 932 -32.98 -29.29 -48.43
CA GLY A 932 -31.56 -28.97 -48.55
C GLY A 932 -30.75 -29.11 -47.24
N ILE A 933 -31.34 -29.76 -46.22
CA ILE A 933 -30.77 -29.89 -44.88
C ILE A 933 -30.73 -31.36 -44.45
N ASN A 934 -29.63 -31.75 -43.81
CA ASN A 934 -29.48 -33.06 -43.17
C ASN A 934 -29.51 -32.93 -41.64
N LEU A 935 -30.16 -33.86 -40.95
CA LEU A 935 -30.18 -33.93 -39.49
C LEU A 935 -29.42 -35.17 -38.98
N TYR A 936 -28.62 -35.00 -37.92
CA TYR A 936 -27.86 -36.08 -37.28
C TYR A 936 -28.03 -36.06 -35.77
N THR A 937 -28.10 -37.25 -35.15
CA THR A 937 -28.04 -37.47 -33.71
C THR A 937 -27.84 -38.96 -33.41
N ASP A 938 -27.52 -39.34 -32.16
CA ASP A 938 -27.49 -40.75 -31.74
C ASP A 938 -28.88 -41.41 -31.64
N GLU A 939 -28.90 -42.73 -31.54
CA GLU A 939 -30.11 -43.54 -31.41
C GLU A 939 -31.01 -43.09 -30.24
N LYS A 940 -30.41 -42.71 -29.10
CA LYS A 940 -31.16 -42.29 -27.90
C LYS A 940 -31.91 -40.99 -28.12
N ASN A 941 -31.27 -39.96 -28.69
CA ASN A 941 -31.97 -38.73 -29.03
C ASN A 941 -32.93 -38.95 -30.20
N ALA A 942 -32.55 -39.75 -31.20
CA ALA A 942 -33.42 -40.09 -32.32
C ALA A 942 -34.70 -40.80 -31.88
N ALA A 943 -34.66 -41.62 -30.84
CA ALA A 943 -35.84 -42.27 -30.25
C ALA A 943 -36.72 -41.33 -29.41
N ALA A 944 -36.21 -40.17 -28.99
CA ALA A 944 -36.93 -39.17 -28.20
C ALA A 944 -37.69 -38.12 -29.06
N LEU A 945 -37.43 -38.07 -30.36
CA LEU A 945 -38.09 -37.19 -31.34
C LEU A 945 -39.43 -37.73 -31.96
N PRO A 946 -39.65 -39.05 -32.18
CA PRO A 946 -40.77 -39.60 -32.95
C PRO A 946 -42.18 -39.39 -32.40
N PRO A 947 -42.47 -39.30 -31.08
CA PRO A 947 -43.85 -39.14 -30.59
C PRO A 947 -44.58 -37.89 -31.12
N VAL A 948 -43.83 -36.93 -31.69
CA VAL A 948 -44.32 -35.62 -32.14
C VAL A 948 -44.20 -35.44 -33.67
N VAL A 949 -43.43 -36.29 -34.37
CA VAL A 949 -43.26 -36.23 -35.82
C VAL A 949 -44.37 -37.05 -36.49
N LYS A 950 -45.43 -36.37 -36.98
CA LYS A 950 -46.49 -37.00 -37.79
C LYS A 950 -46.01 -37.17 -39.24
N ASP A 951 -46.48 -38.22 -39.91
CA ASP A 951 -46.32 -38.41 -41.36
C ASP A 951 -47.04 -37.27 -42.14
N PRO A 952 -46.36 -36.53 -43.05
CA PRO A 952 -44.97 -36.67 -43.48
C PRO A 952 -43.93 -36.02 -42.55
N CYS A 953 -42.81 -36.71 -42.36
CA CYS A 953 -41.63 -36.21 -41.66
C CYS A 953 -41.07 -34.96 -42.36
N THR A 954 -41.11 -33.81 -41.69
CA THR A 954 -40.60 -32.51 -42.19
C THR A 954 -39.50 -31.97 -41.28
N LEU A 955 -38.65 -31.06 -41.79
CA LEU A 955 -37.63 -30.38 -40.97
C LEU A 955 -38.27 -29.69 -39.76
N THR A 956 -39.38 -28.97 -40.01
CA THR A 956 -40.17 -28.31 -38.97
C THR A 956 -40.67 -29.30 -37.91
N GLY A 957 -41.09 -30.50 -38.30
CA GLY A 957 -41.53 -31.55 -37.38
C GLY A 957 -40.42 -32.01 -36.43
N TYR A 958 -39.22 -32.29 -36.95
CA TYR A 958 -38.07 -32.67 -36.13
C TYR A 958 -37.59 -31.54 -35.21
N LEU A 959 -37.54 -30.30 -35.71
CA LEU A 959 -37.19 -29.13 -34.89
C LEU A 959 -38.21 -28.89 -33.79
N ARG A 960 -39.52 -29.04 -34.07
CA ARG A 960 -40.57 -28.98 -33.04
C ARG A 960 -40.38 -30.05 -31.98
N ALA A 961 -40.15 -31.29 -32.40
CA ALA A 961 -39.91 -32.40 -31.48
C ALA A 961 -38.69 -32.14 -30.59
N HIS A 962 -37.62 -31.57 -31.16
CA HIS A 962 -36.41 -31.22 -30.43
C HIS A 962 -36.66 -30.06 -29.44
N LEU A 963 -37.28 -28.96 -29.89
CA LEU A 963 -37.58 -27.78 -29.08
C LEU A 963 -38.60 -28.07 -27.97
N ASN A 964 -39.52 -29.01 -28.17
CA ASN A 964 -40.45 -29.47 -27.12
C ASN A 964 -39.76 -30.22 -25.97
N ARG A 965 -38.47 -30.52 -26.08
CA ARG A 965 -37.67 -31.13 -24.99
C ARG A 965 -37.09 -30.08 -24.03
N LEU A 966 -37.34 -28.79 -24.27
CA LEU A 966 -37.05 -27.69 -23.34
C LEU A 966 -38.07 -27.66 -22.21
N ASN A 967 -37.59 -27.70 -20.97
CA ASN A 967 -38.35 -27.54 -19.75
C ASN A 967 -37.96 -26.25 -19.02
N THR A 968 -38.72 -25.86 -18.01
CA THR A 968 -38.38 -24.75 -17.12
C THR A 968 -36.99 -24.95 -16.49
N GLY A 969 -36.12 -23.95 -16.58
CA GLY A 969 -34.74 -23.99 -16.07
C GLY A 969 -33.71 -24.56 -17.07
N ASP A 970 -34.18 -25.06 -18.22
CA ASP A 970 -33.29 -25.41 -19.31
C ASP A 970 -32.75 -24.18 -20.05
N TYR A 971 -31.70 -24.38 -20.83
CA TYR A 971 -31.20 -23.43 -21.80
C TYR A 971 -31.08 -24.08 -23.18
N PHE A 972 -31.29 -23.28 -24.22
CA PHE A 972 -31.10 -23.65 -25.61
C PHE A 972 -29.77 -23.08 -26.11
N ALA A 973 -28.95 -23.87 -26.81
CA ALA A 973 -27.66 -23.42 -27.32
C ALA A 973 -27.55 -23.67 -28.83
N LEU A 974 -27.27 -22.60 -29.58
CA LEU A 974 -26.92 -22.63 -31.00
C LEU A 974 -25.40 -22.71 -31.14
N LEU A 975 -24.90 -23.79 -31.73
CA LEU A 975 -23.48 -24.10 -31.85
C LEU A 975 -23.07 -24.15 -33.32
N ALA A 976 -22.57 -23.04 -33.88
CA ALA A 976 -22.44 -22.88 -35.33
C ALA A 976 -20.99 -23.02 -35.82
N TYR A 977 -20.66 -24.12 -36.49
CA TYR A 977 -19.41 -24.34 -37.24
C TYR A 977 -19.57 -23.84 -38.69
N ILE A 978 -19.65 -22.53 -38.84
CA ILE A 978 -19.77 -21.78 -40.10
C ILE A 978 -18.92 -20.50 -39.99
N GLU A 979 -18.73 -19.78 -41.10
CA GLU A 979 -18.05 -18.48 -41.09
C GLU A 979 -18.70 -17.51 -40.08
N MET A 980 -17.90 -16.94 -39.18
CA MET A 980 -18.35 -15.88 -38.28
C MET A 980 -18.34 -14.53 -38.99
N ASN A 981 -19.51 -14.10 -39.46
CA ASN A 981 -19.72 -12.79 -40.07
C ASN A 981 -21.02 -12.15 -39.54
N LYS A 982 -21.23 -10.87 -39.87
CA LYS A 982 -22.37 -10.09 -39.38
C LYS A 982 -23.73 -10.63 -39.84
N GLU A 983 -23.81 -11.15 -41.07
CA GLU A 983 -25.06 -11.67 -41.64
C GLU A 983 -25.48 -12.96 -40.92
N HIS A 984 -24.56 -13.92 -40.79
CA HIS A 984 -24.80 -15.17 -40.08
C HIS A 984 -25.12 -14.91 -38.60
N GLU A 985 -24.41 -14.00 -37.94
CA GLU A 985 -24.70 -13.61 -36.55
C GLU A 985 -26.13 -13.07 -36.42
N GLN A 986 -26.59 -12.21 -37.33
CA GLN A 986 -27.95 -11.67 -37.31
C GLN A 986 -29.02 -12.76 -37.46
N GLN A 987 -28.83 -13.72 -38.38
CA GLN A 987 -29.76 -14.83 -38.57
C GLN A 987 -29.83 -15.72 -37.31
N LEU A 988 -28.68 -16.05 -36.72
CA LEU A 988 -28.60 -16.86 -35.50
C LEU A 988 -29.17 -16.11 -34.28
N GLN A 989 -28.95 -14.79 -34.19
CA GLN A 989 -29.55 -13.93 -33.16
C GLN A 989 -31.08 -13.89 -33.27
N ALA A 990 -31.63 -13.85 -34.48
CA ALA A 990 -33.07 -13.93 -34.71
C ALA A 990 -33.64 -15.29 -34.27
N MET A 991 -32.96 -16.40 -34.59
CA MET A 991 -33.36 -17.73 -34.15
C MET A 991 -33.39 -17.84 -32.62
N ARG A 992 -32.31 -17.46 -31.92
CA ARG A 992 -32.28 -17.56 -30.44
C ARG A 992 -33.32 -16.67 -29.78
N THR A 993 -33.55 -15.46 -30.29
CA THR A 993 -34.57 -14.54 -29.77
C THR A 993 -35.96 -15.17 -29.89
N CYS A 994 -36.27 -15.81 -31.02
CA CYS A 994 -37.53 -16.50 -31.23
C CYS A 994 -37.71 -17.67 -30.23
N VAL A 995 -36.67 -18.50 -30.01
CA VAL A 995 -36.74 -19.58 -29.02
C VAL A 995 -36.92 -19.04 -27.60
N ARG A 996 -36.15 -18.01 -27.22
CA ARG A 996 -36.25 -17.37 -25.90
C ARG A 996 -37.67 -16.88 -25.64
N ASP A 997 -38.24 -16.11 -26.56
CA ASP A 997 -39.55 -15.49 -26.34
C ASP A 997 -40.67 -16.53 -26.30
N ALA A 998 -40.60 -17.55 -27.17
CA ALA A 998 -41.62 -18.61 -27.23
C ALA A 998 -41.54 -19.61 -26.08
N ARG A 999 -40.33 -19.95 -25.60
CA ARG A 999 -40.12 -21.02 -24.59
C ARG A 999 -39.70 -20.50 -23.22
N ARG A 1000 -39.39 -19.21 -23.10
CA ARG A 1000 -38.96 -18.53 -21.86
C ARG A 1000 -37.73 -19.15 -21.20
N VAL A 1001 -36.83 -19.69 -22.02
CA VAL A 1001 -35.58 -20.33 -21.58
C VAL A 1001 -34.38 -19.43 -21.84
N ALA A 1002 -33.26 -19.72 -21.17
CA ALA A 1002 -31.99 -19.11 -21.54
C ALA A 1002 -31.51 -19.54 -22.92
N THR A 1003 -30.91 -18.62 -23.68
CA THR A 1003 -30.36 -18.95 -25.00
C THR A 1003 -28.88 -18.59 -25.10
N CYS A 1004 -28.06 -19.52 -25.57
CA CYS A 1004 -26.63 -19.33 -25.83
C CYS A 1004 -26.38 -19.42 -27.33
N LEU A 1005 -25.40 -18.69 -27.83
CA LEU A 1005 -24.99 -18.71 -29.23
C LEU A 1005 -23.46 -18.66 -29.28
N GLY A 1006 -22.84 -19.60 -29.98
CA GLY A 1006 -21.39 -19.60 -30.17
C GLY A 1006 -20.98 -20.05 -31.57
N PHE A 1007 -19.91 -19.45 -32.08
CA PHE A 1007 -19.25 -19.89 -33.31
C PHE A 1007 -18.13 -20.89 -32.99
N GLY A 1008 -18.10 -21.98 -33.74
CA GLY A 1008 -17.13 -23.06 -33.58
C GLY A 1008 -15.90 -22.83 -34.46
N PRO A 1009 -14.71 -23.29 -34.04
CA PRO A 1009 -14.40 -23.99 -32.80
C PRO A 1009 -14.26 -23.08 -31.56
N ARG A 1010 -14.38 -21.75 -31.64
CA ARG A 1010 -14.18 -20.85 -30.47
C ARG A 1010 -14.97 -21.30 -29.24
N PHE A 1011 -16.27 -21.59 -29.37
CA PHE A 1011 -17.10 -21.97 -28.22
C PHE A 1011 -16.65 -23.29 -27.56
N LEU A 1012 -15.97 -24.18 -28.31
CA LEU A 1012 -15.41 -25.42 -27.77
C LEU A 1012 -14.45 -25.13 -26.60
N HIS A 1013 -13.73 -24.00 -26.71
CA HIS A 1013 -12.73 -23.55 -25.75
C HIS A 1013 -13.26 -22.50 -24.76
N SER A 1014 -14.43 -21.90 -25.01
CA SER A 1014 -15.10 -21.00 -24.04
C SER A 1014 -16.13 -21.74 -23.19
N THR A 1015 -17.23 -22.21 -23.79
CA THR A 1015 -18.41 -22.77 -23.12
C THR A 1015 -18.49 -24.28 -23.15
N GLY A 1016 -17.67 -24.95 -23.98
CA GLY A 1016 -17.68 -26.40 -24.13
C GLY A 1016 -17.56 -27.16 -22.80
N GLN A 1017 -16.82 -26.62 -21.84
CA GLN A 1017 -16.73 -27.16 -20.48
C GLN A 1017 -18.10 -27.19 -19.78
N ALA A 1018 -18.84 -26.08 -19.75
CA ALA A 1018 -20.16 -26.02 -19.12
C ALA A 1018 -21.23 -26.84 -19.84
N PHE A 1019 -21.15 -26.91 -21.18
CA PHE A 1019 -22.09 -27.69 -21.97
C PHE A 1019 -21.95 -29.20 -21.76
N LYS A 1020 -20.74 -29.67 -21.42
CA LYS A 1020 -20.42 -31.10 -21.24
C LYS A 1020 -20.30 -31.54 -19.78
N GLY A 1021 -19.72 -30.72 -18.92
CA GLY A 1021 -19.48 -30.98 -17.50
C GLY A 1021 -20.50 -30.35 -16.55
N GLY A 1022 -21.21 -29.30 -17.01
CA GLY A 1022 -22.19 -28.59 -16.19
C GLY A 1022 -23.54 -29.31 -16.04
N PRO A 1023 -24.56 -28.65 -15.47
CA PRO A 1023 -25.87 -29.25 -15.21
C PRO A 1023 -26.52 -29.80 -16.48
N ASN A 1024 -27.30 -30.88 -16.39
CA ASN A 1024 -28.01 -31.46 -17.56
C ASN A 1024 -29.28 -30.71 -17.99
N THR A 1025 -29.10 -29.40 -18.15
CA THR A 1025 -30.15 -28.44 -18.49
C THR A 1025 -30.02 -27.86 -19.91
N GLY A 1026 -29.03 -28.33 -20.69
CA GLY A 1026 -28.81 -27.85 -22.06
C GLY A 1026 -29.58 -28.65 -23.12
N VAL A 1027 -30.14 -27.94 -24.08
CA VAL A 1027 -30.69 -28.45 -25.35
C VAL A 1027 -29.93 -27.79 -26.49
N PHE A 1028 -29.29 -28.58 -27.34
CA PHE A 1028 -28.25 -28.12 -28.26
C PHE A 1028 -28.66 -28.34 -29.71
N LEU A 1029 -28.54 -27.29 -30.52
CA LEU A 1029 -28.63 -27.36 -31.96
C LEU A 1029 -27.28 -26.99 -32.55
N GLN A 1030 -26.52 -27.99 -33.00
CA GLN A 1030 -25.25 -27.76 -33.70
C GLN A 1030 -25.52 -27.51 -35.18
N ILE A 1031 -24.92 -26.48 -35.75
CA ILE A 1031 -25.07 -26.11 -37.15
C ILE A 1031 -23.72 -26.32 -37.83
N THR A 1032 -23.72 -27.00 -38.96
CA THR A 1032 -22.55 -27.28 -39.80
C THR A 1032 -22.93 -26.99 -41.26
N CYS A 1033 -21.95 -26.85 -42.15
CA CYS A 1033 -22.22 -26.66 -43.57
C CYS A 1033 -21.19 -27.42 -44.43
N ASP A 1034 -21.54 -27.63 -45.70
CA ASP A 1034 -20.55 -27.88 -46.74
C ASP A 1034 -19.68 -26.62 -46.95
N ASP A 1035 -18.39 -26.81 -47.22
CA ASP A 1035 -17.47 -25.72 -47.53
C ASP A 1035 -17.53 -25.39 -49.03
N ALA A 1036 -17.98 -24.19 -49.39
CA ALA A 1036 -18.03 -23.74 -50.79
C ALA A 1036 -16.63 -23.70 -51.44
N ALA A 1037 -15.61 -23.36 -50.64
CA ALA A 1037 -14.20 -23.46 -51.00
C ALA A 1037 -13.42 -23.90 -49.76
N ASP A 1038 -12.58 -24.92 -49.93
CA ASP A 1038 -11.74 -25.44 -48.85
C ASP A 1038 -10.31 -24.91 -48.95
N VAL A 1039 -9.58 -24.92 -47.83
CA VAL A 1039 -8.22 -24.36 -47.72
C VAL A 1039 -7.26 -25.44 -47.23
N PRO A 1040 -6.18 -25.77 -47.97
CA PRO A 1040 -5.20 -26.76 -47.55
C PRO A 1040 -4.37 -26.28 -46.35
N VAL A 1041 -3.98 -27.21 -45.47
CA VAL A 1041 -3.01 -26.95 -44.41
C VAL A 1041 -1.61 -27.40 -44.89
N PRO A 1042 -0.63 -26.49 -45.01
CA PRO A 1042 0.70 -26.85 -45.51
C PRO A 1042 1.35 -27.99 -44.72
N GLY A 1043 1.86 -28.99 -45.43
CA GLY A 1043 2.53 -30.16 -44.84
C GLY A 1043 1.59 -31.19 -44.20
N GLN A 1044 0.28 -31.07 -44.40
CA GLN A 1044 -0.74 -32.03 -43.94
C GLN A 1044 -1.55 -32.53 -45.14
N LYS A 1045 -2.16 -33.73 -45.03
CA LYS A 1045 -3.12 -34.24 -46.03
C LYS A 1045 -4.53 -33.70 -45.80
N TYR A 1046 -4.87 -33.30 -44.57
CA TYR A 1046 -6.15 -32.65 -44.29
C TYR A 1046 -6.15 -31.16 -44.64
N THR A 1047 -7.35 -30.61 -44.82
CA THR A 1047 -7.65 -29.20 -45.05
C THR A 1047 -8.26 -28.56 -43.80
N PHE A 1048 -8.46 -27.24 -43.82
CA PHE A 1048 -9.20 -26.52 -42.79
C PHE A 1048 -10.65 -27.01 -42.68
N GLY A 1049 -11.32 -27.31 -43.80
CA GLY A 1049 -12.68 -27.85 -43.82
C GLY A 1049 -12.77 -29.23 -43.15
N VAL A 1050 -11.78 -30.10 -43.40
CA VAL A 1050 -11.66 -31.40 -42.71
C VAL A 1050 -11.45 -31.21 -41.20
N VAL A 1051 -10.62 -30.25 -40.79
CA VAL A 1051 -10.41 -29.93 -39.36
C VAL A 1051 -11.70 -29.40 -38.73
N LYS A 1052 -12.39 -28.45 -39.37
CA LYS A 1052 -13.70 -27.93 -38.93
C LYS A 1052 -14.70 -29.07 -38.75
N ALA A 1053 -14.83 -29.96 -39.73
CA ALA A 1053 -15.73 -31.11 -39.67
C ALA A 1053 -15.35 -32.09 -38.54
N ALA A 1054 -14.05 -32.36 -38.35
CA ALA A 1054 -13.56 -33.22 -37.27
C ALA A 1054 -13.84 -32.61 -35.88
N GLN A 1055 -13.66 -31.31 -35.71
CA GLN A 1055 -13.99 -30.57 -34.48
C GLN A 1055 -15.50 -30.63 -34.20
N ALA A 1056 -16.33 -30.31 -35.20
CA ALA A 1056 -17.79 -30.34 -35.06
C ALA A 1056 -18.30 -31.74 -34.65
N ARG A 1057 -17.83 -32.79 -35.33
CA ARG A 1057 -18.19 -34.19 -35.04
C ARG A 1057 -17.74 -34.62 -33.65
N SER A 1058 -16.50 -34.32 -33.27
CA SER A 1058 -15.94 -34.71 -31.97
C SER A 1058 -16.64 -34.00 -30.81
N ASP A 1059 -16.96 -32.73 -31.01
CA ASP A 1059 -17.69 -31.93 -30.03
C ASP A 1059 -19.13 -32.41 -29.87
N PHE A 1060 -19.83 -32.68 -30.98
CA PHE A 1060 -21.18 -33.23 -30.96
C PHE A 1060 -21.21 -34.60 -30.28
N GLN A 1061 -20.28 -35.49 -30.63
CA GLN A 1061 -20.14 -36.79 -30.01
C GLN A 1061 -19.94 -36.70 -28.49
N ALA A 1062 -19.13 -35.76 -28.02
CA ALA A 1062 -18.94 -35.54 -26.59
C ALA A 1062 -20.22 -35.08 -25.87
N LEU A 1063 -21.10 -34.32 -26.55
CA LEU A 1063 -22.43 -34.00 -26.02
C LEU A 1063 -23.30 -35.26 -25.92
N LEU A 1064 -23.30 -36.12 -26.95
CA LEU A 1064 -24.08 -37.37 -26.97
C LEU A 1064 -23.63 -38.34 -25.87
N GLU A 1065 -22.32 -38.54 -25.71
CA GLU A 1065 -21.73 -39.39 -24.65
C GLU A 1065 -22.08 -38.91 -23.24
N ARG A 1066 -22.30 -37.60 -23.08
CA ARG A 1066 -22.78 -36.98 -21.84
C ARG A 1066 -24.30 -36.95 -21.71
N ASN A 1067 -25.02 -37.70 -22.54
CA ASN A 1067 -26.47 -37.79 -22.55
C ASN A 1067 -27.15 -36.42 -22.70
N ARG A 1068 -26.54 -35.51 -23.46
CA ARG A 1068 -27.12 -34.21 -23.75
C ARG A 1068 -28.22 -34.35 -24.81
N ARG A 1069 -29.17 -33.42 -24.76
CA ARG A 1069 -30.25 -33.31 -25.74
C ARG A 1069 -29.73 -32.54 -26.94
N ALA A 1070 -29.10 -33.23 -27.89
CA ALA A 1070 -28.39 -32.60 -29.00
C ALA A 1070 -29.01 -33.01 -30.34
N LEU A 1071 -29.02 -32.09 -31.30
CA LEU A 1071 -29.39 -32.32 -32.70
C LEU A 1071 -28.41 -31.54 -33.56
N ARG A 1072 -27.86 -32.16 -34.61
CA ARG A 1072 -26.98 -31.47 -35.57
C ARG A 1072 -27.72 -31.25 -36.88
N VAL A 1073 -27.72 -30.01 -37.33
CA VAL A 1073 -28.19 -29.55 -38.63
C VAL A 1073 -26.97 -29.38 -39.53
N HIS A 1074 -27.03 -29.93 -40.73
CA HIS A 1074 -26.01 -29.75 -41.75
C HIS A 1074 -26.62 -29.09 -42.98
N LEU A 1075 -26.12 -27.90 -43.30
CA LEU A 1075 -26.52 -27.04 -44.40
C LEU A 1075 -25.67 -27.37 -45.64
N GLY A 1076 -26.18 -27.03 -46.83
CA GLY A 1076 -25.36 -27.02 -48.04
C GLY A 1076 -24.35 -25.87 -48.08
N ALA A 1077 -23.67 -25.71 -49.22
CA ALA A 1077 -22.61 -24.71 -49.40
C ALA A 1077 -23.10 -23.24 -49.39
N ASP A 1078 -24.37 -22.99 -49.69
CA ASP A 1078 -25.01 -21.67 -49.51
C ASP A 1078 -25.52 -21.53 -48.06
N VAL A 1079 -24.63 -21.07 -47.19
CA VAL A 1079 -24.88 -20.98 -45.74
C VAL A 1079 -26.01 -19.99 -45.43
N SER A 1080 -26.04 -18.82 -46.08
CA SER A 1080 -27.09 -17.81 -45.87
C SER A 1080 -28.48 -18.35 -46.23
N ALA A 1081 -28.62 -19.05 -47.36
CA ALA A 1081 -29.88 -19.68 -47.74
C ALA A 1081 -30.26 -20.82 -46.79
N GLY A 1082 -29.28 -21.64 -46.37
CA GLY A 1082 -29.49 -22.71 -45.39
C GLY A 1082 -29.98 -22.17 -44.03
N LEU A 1083 -29.35 -21.11 -43.52
CA LEU A 1083 -29.76 -20.43 -42.29
C LEU A 1083 -31.15 -19.80 -42.43
N ALA A 1084 -31.49 -19.20 -43.58
CA ALA A 1084 -32.82 -18.65 -43.81
C ALA A 1084 -33.90 -19.74 -43.78
N THR A 1085 -33.64 -20.91 -44.37
CA THR A 1085 -34.53 -22.08 -44.31
C THR A 1085 -34.68 -22.58 -42.88
N LEU A 1086 -33.56 -22.74 -42.17
CA LEU A 1086 -33.56 -23.16 -40.75
C LEU A 1086 -34.33 -22.18 -39.86
N GLN A 1087 -34.15 -20.87 -40.05
CA GLN A 1087 -34.83 -19.83 -39.28
C GLN A 1087 -36.34 -19.91 -39.46
N LYS A 1088 -36.81 -20.07 -40.70
CA LYS A 1088 -38.25 -20.25 -41.01
C LYS A 1088 -38.80 -21.52 -40.34
N ALA A 1089 -38.06 -22.62 -40.41
CA ALA A 1089 -38.47 -23.89 -39.80
C ALA A 1089 -38.52 -23.82 -38.26
N ILE A 1090 -37.58 -23.13 -37.61
CA ILE A 1090 -37.60 -22.87 -36.16
C ILE A 1090 -38.81 -22.01 -35.78
N ALA A 1091 -39.06 -20.92 -36.50
CA ALA A 1091 -40.23 -20.07 -36.24
C ALA A 1091 -41.54 -20.85 -36.37
N ALA A 1092 -41.68 -21.66 -37.43
CA ALA A 1092 -42.85 -22.52 -37.62
C ALA A 1092 -42.99 -23.62 -36.54
N ALA A 1093 -41.88 -24.13 -36.02
CA ALA A 1093 -41.86 -25.11 -34.94
C ALA A 1093 -42.32 -24.54 -33.58
N LEU A 1094 -42.30 -23.22 -33.41
CA LEU A 1094 -42.64 -22.52 -32.16
C LEU A 1094 -44.07 -21.96 -32.13
N LEU A 1095 -44.71 -21.75 -33.28
CA LEU A 1095 -46.06 -21.16 -33.41
C LEU A 1095 -47.22 -22.10 -33.07
N SER A 1096 -46.94 -23.39 -32.82
CA SER A 1096 -47.94 -24.46 -32.74
C SER A 1096 -47.84 -25.27 -31.46
#